data_AF-A0A8S1P5Z5-F1
#
_entry.id   AF-A0A8S1P5Z5-F1
#
_cell.length_a   1.000
_cell.length_b   1.000
_cell.length_c   1.000
_cell.angle_alpha   90.00
_cell.angle_beta   90.00
_cell.angle_gamma   90.00
#
_symmetry.space_group_name_H-M   'P 1'
#
loop_
_entity.id
_entity.type
_entity.pdbx_description
1 polymer ?
#
loop_
_entity_poly.entity_id
_entity_poly.type
_entity_poly.pdbx_seq_one_letter_code
_entity_poly.pdbx_strand_id
1 'polypeptide(L)'
;MGKKRIVEENQNEEPEEVQEVKAKVENKKQKKIAKNQNKISKDVDFISFLKEDIRFLIQHRNQENEQKQQKAEEVYSKIEGILYQIAQTKIGGRTIQLVIKCADQNVRKQIFQKLLNDKQFGELLQSKYGHYIGITMVRNMLPEFRNQFFEILLRNVNQYVAQGDASIVLDRFLTREATTQQVNKVKALFQNHSEKIDNLAMKIIEKGIHNHLLSLQILKIALPKLVPEERQKVIEYFQQLENLDYLRHKDGISIFCAILNKKLFKKYINIYVIISRTYKQQYLNNYLNYKNYIRNIYECDLSKKKGCQIQNFKFIKLLFQIKKLQNQYMGKKRIVEENQNEEPEEVQEVKAKVENKKQKKIAKNQNKISKDVDFISFLKEDIRFLIQHRNQENEQKQQKAEEVYSKIEGILYQIAQTKIGGRTIQLVIKCADQNVRKQIFQKLLNDKQFGELLQSKYGHYIGITMVRNMLPEFRNQFFEILLRNVNQYVAQGDASIVLDRFLTREATTQQVNKVKALFQNHSEKIDNLAMKIIEKGIHNHLLSLQILKIALPKLVPEERQKVIEYFQQLENLDYLRHKDGISIFCAILNVTDKKERKNFLKNIQTYMQQSQEHLHRNSQFYLALQKVIFTYDDTKQVNKSILQEILPEWLNSVHVFKIIQSIYQPKLRDDLKFDNIGLSNTISLKDDEIRIKELQDYCFDSILNSLQQSETSILVESNINQFICYFIQYIIKYSQVQALDFIKTQIKQLLYFKVDTIFSREFEQNENYWILTQPEAQRIAKCLIQQQQIAENEFKVIIDNYCQKIQSLLIQNLKVTLISKAIYLLLALIENTNLKDQVLQDVKKNKKWIDKLEKTQSLQILYKYI
;
A
#
# COMPACT_ATOMS: atom_id res chain seq x y z
N MET A 1 -51.29 42.04 63.93
CA MET A 1 -50.45 43.16 64.39
C MET A 1 -49.13 43.16 63.63
N GLY A 2 -48.87 44.22 62.82
CA GLY A 2 -47.55 44.73 62.34
C GLY A 2 -46.65 43.82 61.48
N LYS A 3 -45.90 44.26 60.45
CA LYS A 3 -45.56 45.57 59.87
C LYS A 3 -45.01 45.34 58.44
N LYS A 4 -45.34 46.23 57.50
CA LYS A 4 -44.63 46.48 56.22
C LYS A 4 -43.44 47.42 56.44
N ARG A 5 -42.33 47.26 55.71
CA ARG A 5 -41.26 48.25 55.40
C ARG A 5 -40.67 47.83 54.04
N ILE A 6 -40.98 48.50 52.93
CA ILE A 6 -40.33 49.70 52.33
C ILE A 6 -38.80 49.56 52.25
N VAL A 7 -38.33 49.40 51.01
CA VAL A 7 -36.94 49.46 50.56
C VAL A 7 -36.77 50.84 49.91
N GLU A 8 -35.83 51.64 50.42
CA GLU A 8 -35.37 52.88 49.79
C GLU A 8 -33.97 52.65 49.21
N GLU A 9 -33.78 53.16 47.99
CA GLU A 9 -32.54 53.18 47.22
C GLU A 9 -31.57 54.21 47.79
N ASN A 10 -30.35 53.79 48.12
CA ASN A 10 -29.21 54.69 48.31
C ASN A 10 -28.22 54.47 47.16
N GLN A 11 -28.10 55.48 46.29
CA GLN A 11 -27.05 55.58 45.28
C GLN A 11 -25.75 56.00 45.99
N ASN A 12 -24.78 55.09 46.07
CA ASN A 12 -23.42 55.38 46.52
C ASN A 12 -22.61 55.93 45.33
N GLU A 13 -22.23 57.19 45.40
CA GLU A 13 -21.21 57.77 44.53
C GLU A 13 -19.82 57.19 44.89
N GLU A 14 -19.09 56.70 43.88
CA GLU A 14 -17.74 56.16 44.05
C GLU A 14 -16.75 57.28 44.44
N PRO A 15 -15.92 57.10 45.47
CA PRO A 15 -14.98 58.13 45.96
C PRO A 15 -13.94 58.53 44.91
N GLU A 16 -13.62 59.83 44.83
CA GLU A 16 -12.75 60.47 43.83
C GLU A 16 -11.37 59.79 43.66
N GLU A 17 -10.81 59.22 44.73
CA GLU A 17 -9.54 58.49 44.69
C GLU A 17 -9.57 57.26 43.76
N VAL A 18 -10.73 56.58 43.67
CA VAL A 18 -10.94 55.44 42.78
C VAL A 18 -11.03 55.90 41.33
N GLN A 19 -11.56 57.10 41.09
CA GLN A 19 -11.64 57.69 39.75
C GLN A 19 -10.26 58.12 39.24
N GLU A 20 -9.39 58.66 40.09
CA GLU A 20 -8.04 59.07 39.71
C GLU A 20 -7.13 57.87 39.37
N VAL A 21 -7.24 56.77 40.13
CA VAL A 21 -6.52 55.52 39.83
C VAL A 21 -7.02 54.90 38.53
N LYS A 22 -8.35 54.89 38.29
CA LYS A 22 -8.92 54.44 37.00
C LYS A 22 -8.39 55.30 35.84
N ALA A 23 -8.36 56.62 35.97
CA ALA A 23 -7.84 57.53 34.95
C ALA A 23 -6.34 57.34 34.66
N LYS A 24 -5.50 57.11 35.68
CA LYS A 24 -4.06 56.82 35.50
C LYS A 24 -3.81 55.47 34.84
N VAL A 25 -4.61 54.46 35.17
CA VAL A 25 -4.56 53.13 34.51
C VAL A 25 -4.99 53.25 33.04
N GLU A 26 -6.02 54.04 32.77
CA GLU A 26 -6.57 54.24 31.44
C GLU A 26 -5.61 55.04 30.54
N ASN A 27 -4.95 56.07 31.07
CA ASN A 27 -3.90 56.82 30.36
C ASN A 27 -2.65 55.97 30.03
N LYS A 28 -2.23 55.08 30.93
CA LYS A 28 -1.17 54.09 30.63
C LYS A 28 -1.61 53.11 29.54
N LYS A 29 -2.89 52.71 29.54
CA LYS A 29 -3.50 51.87 28.50
C LYS A 29 -3.49 52.58 27.14
N GLN A 30 -3.94 53.83 27.10
CA GLN A 30 -4.01 54.64 25.87
C GLN A 30 -2.62 54.94 25.29
N LYS A 31 -1.61 55.27 26.11
CA LYS A 31 -0.21 55.44 25.62
C LYS A 31 0.39 54.13 25.07
N LYS A 32 0.01 52.97 25.63
CA LYS A 32 0.42 51.65 25.12
C LYS A 32 -0.29 51.31 23.80
N ILE A 33 -1.55 51.71 23.66
CA ILE A 33 -2.33 51.57 22.42
C ILE A 33 -1.75 52.45 21.31
N ALA A 34 -1.44 53.72 21.59
CA ALA A 34 -0.86 54.64 20.60
C ALA A 34 0.55 54.21 20.12
N LYS A 35 1.42 53.73 21.03
CA LYS A 35 2.72 53.15 20.65
C LYS A 35 2.58 51.87 19.82
N ASN A 36 1.58 51.04 20.11
CA ASN A 36 1.28 49.86 19.30
C ASN A 36 0.70 50.24 17.93
N GLN A 37 -0.16 51.25 17.82
CA GLN A 37 -0.74 51.70 16.55
C GLN A 37 0.31 52.27 15.58
N ASN A 38 1.27 53.06 16.06
CA ASN A 38 2.37 53.58 15.21
C ASN A 38 3.38 52.49 14.81
N LYS A 39 3.53 51.43 15.60
CA LYS A 39 4.32 50.25 15.24
C LYS A 39 3.58 49.41 14.18
N ILE A 40 2.28 49.24 14.34
CA ILE A 40 1.40 48.53 13.41
C ILE A 40 1.35 49.21 12.04
N SER A 41 1.38 50.55 11.92
CA SER A 41 1.30 51.21 10.60
C SER A 41 2.56 50.96 9.74
N LYS A 42 3.77 51.00 10.32
CA LYS A 42 5.01 50.64 9.61
C LYS A 42 5.10 49.15 9.31
N ASP A 43 4.53 48.31 10.17
CA ASP A 43 4.45 46.87 9.95
C ASP A 43 3.48 46.50 8.80
N VAL A 44 2.44 47.30 8.52
CA VAL A 44 1.45 47.02 7.46
C VAL A 44 2.08 47.11 6.06
N ASP A 45 2.90 48.13 5.80
CA ASP A 45 3.58 48.30 4.51
C ASP A 45 4.69 47.26 4.32
N PHE A 46 5.42 46.92 5.39
CA PHE A 46 6.40 45.84 5.34
C PHE A 46 5.75 44.46 5.12
N ILE A 47 4.60 44.23 5.76
CA ILE A 47 3.83 42.99 5.60
C ILE A 47 3.21 42.89 4.20
N SER A 48 2.83 44.00 3.57
CA SER A 48 2.31 44.00 2.19
C SER A 48 3.40 43.62 1.19
N PHE A 49 4.61 44.14 1.37
CA PHE A 49 5.80 43.82 0.57
C PHE A 49 6.18 42.32 0.63
N LEU A 50 6.05 41.69 1.80
CA LEU A 50 6.34 40.26 1.94
C LEU A 50 5.32 39.34 1.26
N LYS A 51 4.12 39.82 0.86
CA LYS A 51 3.08 38.95 0.29
C LYS A 51 3.48 38.37 -1.06
N GLU A 52 4.16 39.14 -1.90
CA GLU A 52 4.60 38.68 -3.22
C GLU A 52 5.72 37.66 -3.09
N ASP A 53 6.70 37.95 -2.24
CA ASP A 53 7.80 37.04 -1.90
C ASP A 53 7.28 35.71 -1.31
N ILE A 54 6.26 35.76 -0.44
CA ILE A 54 5.59 34.56 0.09
C ILE A 54 4.86 33.79 -1.00
N ARG A 55 4.15 34.47 -1.91
CA ARG A 55 3.44 33.81 -3.03
C ARG A 55 4.42 33.07 -3.91
N PHE A 56 5.55 33.71 -4.25
CA PHE A 56 6.61 33.08 -5.02
C PHE A 56 7.16 31.83 -4.31
N LEU A 57 7.57 31.96 -3.05
CA LEU A 57 8.10 30.83 -2.28
C LEU A 57 7.07 29.70 -2.11
N ILE A 58 5.77 30.00 -2.08
CA ILE A 58 4.69 28.99 -2.03
C ILE A 58 4.54 28.28 -3.38
N GLN A 59 4.55 29.02 -4.50
CA GLN A 59 4.41 28.46 -5.85
C GLN A 59 5.57 27.51 -6.18
N HIS A 60 6.78 27.86 -5.77
CA HIS A 60 8.00 27.11 -6.10
C HIS A 60 8.49 26.15 -4.99
N ARG A 61 7.75 25.98 -3.89
CA ARG A 61 8.19 25.19 -2.72
C ARG A 61 8.58 23.72 -3.02
N ASN A 62 8.00 23.13 -4.08
CA ASN A 62 8.21 21.73 -4.46
C ASN A 62 9.22 21.56 -5.61
N GLN A 63 9.80 22.65 -6.13
CA GLN A 63 10.77 22.61 -7.22
C GLN A 63 12.19 22.70 -6.65
N GLU A 64 13.11 21.90 -7.19
CA GLU A 64 14.56 22.03 -6.98
C GLU A 64 15.09 23.07 -7.96
N ASN A 65 15.04 24.34 -7.56
CA ASN A 65 15.41 25.46 -8.42
C ASN A 65 16.28 26.44 -7.62
N GLU A 66 17.41 26.83 -8.20
CA GLU A 66 18.34 27.86 -7.69
C GLU A 66 17.63 29.19 -7.41
N GLN A 67 16.66 29.56 -8.26
CA GLN A 67 15.84 30.78 -8.09
C GLN A 67 15.08 30.80 -6.76
N LYS A 68 14.69 29.62 -6.23
CA LYS A 68 14.01 29.51 -4.94
C LYS A 68 14.96 29.82 -3.78
N GLN A 69 16.20 29.36 -3.87
CA GLN A 69 17.21 29.60 -2.85
C GLN A 69 17.60 31.08 -2.83
N GLN A 70 17.88 31.66 -4.01
CA GLN A 70 18.14 33.09 -4.18
C GLN A 70 16.99 33.94 -3.62
N LYS A 71 15.74 33.57 -3.91
CA LYS A 71 14.59 34.31 -3.37
C LYS A 71 14.48 34.18 -1.84
N ALA A 72 14.77 33.00 -1.28
CA ALA A 72 14.74 32.81 0.16
C ALA A 72 15.82 33.64 0.87
N GLU A 73 17.00 33.77 0.25
CA GLU A 73 18.09 34.62 0.70
C GLU A 73 17.72 36.11 0.63
N GLU A 74 17.14 36.57 -0.48
CA GLU A 74 16.63 37.95 -0.62
C GLU A 74 15.62 38.30 0.47
N VAL A 75 14.67 37.38 0.74
CA VAL A 75 13.67 37.55 1.80
C VAL A 75 14.34 37.58 3.17
N TYR A 76 15.34 36.73 3.40
CA TYR A 76 16.08 36.72 4.66
C TYR A 76 16.77 38.07 4.92
N SER A 77 17.49 38.61 3.93
CA SER A 77 18.16 39.92 4.04
C SER A 77 17.19 41.05 4.40
N LYS A 78 15.93 40.98 3.93
CA LYS A 78 14.88 41.95 4.27
C LYS A 78 14.38 41.82 5.72
N ILE A 79 14.36 40.61 6.28
CA ILE A 79 13.76 40.34 7.61
C ILE A 79 14.78 40.16 8.72
N GLU A 80 16.07 40.06 8.39
CA GLU A 80 17.15 39.67 9.30
C GLU A 80 17.23 40.54 10.58
N GLY A 81 17.02 41.85 10.46
CA GLY A 81 17.07 42.79 11.59
C GLY A 81 15.83 42.79 12.49
N ILE A 82 14.74 42.17 12.04
CA ILE A 82 13.42 42.22 12.69
C ILE A 82 12.78 40.84 12.86
N LEU A 83 13.56 39.77 12.74
CA LEU A 83 13.10 38.38 12.82
C LEU A 83 12.16 38.14 14.00
N TYR A 84 12.56 38.55 15.20
CA TYR A 84 11.77 38.34 16.41
C TYR A 84 10.44 39.12 16.38
N GLN A 85 10.46 40.35 15.90
CA GLN A 85 9.29 41.23 15.85
C GLN A 85 8.24 40.68 14.90
N ILE A 86 8.66 40.21 13.72
CA ILE A 86 7.73 39.68 12.71
C ILE A 86 7.33 38.22 13.00
N ALA A 87 8.13 37.46 13.76
CA ALA A 87 7.85 36.08 14.14
C ALA A 87 6.55 35.94 14.96
N GLN A 88 6.18 36.99 15.68
CA GLN A 88 4.93 37.06 16.44
C GLN A 88 3.71 37.45 15.60
N THR A 89 3.89 37.75 14.31
CA THR A 89 2.79 38.10 13.40
C THR A 89 2.40 36.89 12.54
N LYS A 90 1.14 36.84 12.09
CA LYS A 90 0.66 35.74 11.23
C LYS A 90 1.45 35.63 9.92
N ILE A 91 1.78 36.77 9.32
CA ILE A 91 2.46 36.83 8.03
C ILE A 91 3.97 36.63 8.21
N GLY A 92 4.61 37.37 9.10
CA GLY A 92 6.05 37.21 9.37
C GLY A 92 6.41 35.83 9.89
N GLY A 93 5.59 35.25 10.77
CA GLY A 93 5.77 33.87 11.21
C GLY A 93 5.65 32.87 10.07
N ARG A 94 4.85 33.16 9.03
CA ARG A 94 4.77 32.32 7.83
C ARG A 94 5.95 32.55 6.88
N THR A 95 6.42 33.78 6.74
CA THR A 95 7.61 34.14 5.97
C THR A 95 8.83 33.39 6.48
N ILE A 96 9.10 33.45 7.79
CA ILE A 96 10.23 32.76 8.42
C ILE A 96 10.16 31.25 8.19
N GLN A 97 8.97 30.64 8.30
CA GLN A 97 8.80 29.22 8.00
C GLN A 97 9.12 28.86 6.54
N LEU A 98 8.81 29.74 5.58
CA LEU A 98 9.08 29.50 4.17
C LEU A 98 10.57 29.68 3.87
N VAL A 99 11.20 30.71 4.43
CA VAL A 99 12.65 30.94 4.32
C VAL A 99 13.40 29.72 4.87
N ILE A 100 13.09 29.25 6.08
CA ILE A 100 13.74 28.04 6.64
C ILE A 100 13.57 26.80 5.75
N LYS A 101 12.45 26.67 5.01
CA LYS A 101 12.21 25.52 4.12
C LYS A 101 12.89 25.62 2.77
N CYS A 102 13.15 26.84 2.30
CA CYS A 102 13.57 27.11 0.93
C CYS A 102 15.03 27.53 0.82
N ALA A 103 15.60 28.08 1.90
CA ALA A 103 16.97 28.57 1.93
C ALA A 103 17.99 27.44 2.06
N ASP A 104 19.24 27.77 1.75
CA ASP A 104 20.39 26.89 1.88
C ASP A 104 20.76 26.62 3.36
N GLN A 105 21.90 25.97 3.61
CA GLN A 105 22.35 25.71 4.98
C GLN A 105 22.86 26.98 5.69
N ASN A 106 23.46 27.92 4.97
CA ASN A 106 24.07 29.13 5.54
C ASN A 106 23.01 30.08 6.10
N VAL A 107 21.98 30.39 5.31
CA VAL A 107 20.87 31.25 5.74
C VAL A 107 20.12 30.61 6.91
N ARG A 108 19.91 29.28 6.87
CA ARG A 108 19.30 28.56 8.02
C ARG A 108 20.13 28.69 9.29
N LYS A 109 21.45 28.57 9.20
CA LYS A 109 22.37 28.71 10.33
C LYS A 109 22.25 30.10 10.97
N GLN A 110 22.20 31.16 10.15
CA GLN A 110 22.04 32.53 10.65
C GLN A 110 20.68 32.75 11.33
N ILE A 111 19.59 32.25 10.75
CA ILE A 111 18.25 32.31 11.36
C ILE A 111 18.26 31.61 12.73
N PHE A 112 18.83 30.41 12.81
CA PHE A 112 18.86 29.63 14.04
C PHE A 112 19.68 30.32 15.12
N GLN A 113 20.85 30.85 14.77
CA GLN A 113 21.71 31.58 15.68
C GLN A 113 21.00 32.82 16.25
N LYS A 114 20.32 33.61 15.41
CA LYS A 114 19.59 34.81 15.88
C LYS A 114 18.41 34.44 16.78
N LEU A 115 17.61 33.45 16.38
CA LEU A 115 16.45 33.05 17.16
C LEU A 115 16.84 32.41 18.48
N LEU A 116 17.86 31.54 18.54
CA LEU A 116 18.22 30.82 19.76
C LEU A 116 19.05 31.65 20.75
N ASN A 117 19.71 32.70 20.30
CA ASN A 117 20.43 33.64 21.18
C ASN A 117 19.50 34.70 21.80
N ASP A 118 18.28 34.85 21.27
CA ASP A 118 17.30 35.75 21.84
C ASP A 118 16.76 35.17 23.16
N LYS A 119 16.88 35.94 24.25
CA LYS A 119 16.34 35.56 25.57
C LYS A 119 14.84 35.28 25.52
N GLN A 120 14.15 35.89 24.56
CA GLN A 120 12.71 35.77 24.37
C GLN A 120 12.32 34.60 23.45
N PHE A 121 13.26 33.79 22.95
CA PHE A 121 12.92 32.62 22.13
C PHE A 121 11.95 31.68 22.85
N GLY A 122 12.11 31.56 24.18
CA GLY A 122 11.18 30.75 24.97
C GLY A 122 9.76 31.30 24.94
N GLU A 123 9.58 32.62 25.00
CA GLU A 123 8.28 33.29 24.87
C GLU A 123 7.72 33.16 23.46
N LEU A 124 8.60 33.19 22.44
CA LEU A 124 8.20 33.02 21.05
C LEU A 124 7.52 31.67 20.82
N LEU A 125 8.03 30.59 21.43
CA LEU A 125 7.42 29.26 21.33
C LEU A 125 6.03 29.19 21.99
N GLN A 126 5.71 30.10 22.89
CA GLN A 126 4.40 30.21 23.54
C GLN A 126 3.42 31.07 22.73
N SER A 127 3.92 31.83 21.75
CA SER A 127 3.09 32.73 20.96
C SER A 127 2.25 31.97 19.92
N LYS A 128 1.09 32.56 19.58
CA LYS A 128 0.11 32.04 18.61
C LYS A 128 0.71 31.69 17.23
N TYR A 129 1.81 32.33 16.85
CA TYR A 129 2.46 32.13 15.55
C TYR A 129 3.89 31.60 15.64
N GLY A 130 4.62 31.92 16.73
CA GLY A 130 6.02 31.54 16.89
C GLY A 130 6.23 30.04 17.11
N HIS A 131 5.26 29.31 17.68
CA HIS A 131 5.37 27.86 17.80
C HIS A 131 5.50 27.16 16.42
N TYR A 132 4.90 27.71 15.36
CA TYR A 132 5.07 27.18 14.00
C TYR A 132 6.50 27.35 13.45
N ILE A 133 7.21 28.40 13.89
CA ILE A 133 8.63 28.58 13.60
C ILE A 133 9.43 27.51 14.33
N GLY A 134 9.19 27.30 15.63
CA GLY A 134 9.81 26.22 16.39
C GLY A 134 9.61 24.84 15.75
N ILE A 135 8.38 24.54 15.31
CA ILE A 135 8.07 23.31 14.55
C ILE A 135 8.87 23.20 13.25
N THR A 136 9.07 24.33 12.55
CA THR A 136 9.78 24.35 11.27
C THR A 136 11.29 24.26 11.46
N MET A 137 11.83 24.82 12.54
CA MET A 137 13.21 24.62 12.96
C MET A 137 13.46 23.15 13.29
N VAL A 138 12.59 22.49 14.07
CA VAL A 138 12.69 21.05 14.36
C VAL A 138 12.68 20.19 13.09
N ARG A 139 11.93 20.58 12.06
CA ARG A 139 11.89 19.83 10.77
C ARG A 139 13.13 20.01 9.91
N ASN A 140 13.89 21.09 10.12
CA ASN A 140 15.04 21.46 9.31
C ASN A 140 16.26 21.69 10.23
N MET A 141 16.35 20.90 11.31
CA MET A 141 17.31 21.11 12.39
C MET A 141 18.73 20.89 11.88
N LEU A 142 19.65 21.81 12.19
CA LEU A 142 21.07 21.61 11.96
C LEU A 142 21.71 21.00 13.22
N PRO A 143 22.60 19.99 13.10
CA PRO A 143 23.15 19.26 14.25
C PRO A 143 23.78 20.15 15.34
N GLU A 144 24.46 21.24 14.95
CA GLU A 144 25.14 22.16 15.86
C GLU A 144 24.19 22.92 16.80
N PHE A 145 22.92 23.12 16.43
CA PHE A 145 21.94 23.84 17.27
C PHE A 145 21.09 22.92 18.15
N ARG A 146 21.21 21.59 18.01
CA ARG A 146 20.36 20.63 18.72
C ARG A 146 20.44 20.78 20.24
N ASN A 147 21.66 20.92 20.78
CA ASN A 147 21.88 21.03 22.22
C ASN A 147 21.39 22.37 22.77
N GLN A 148 21.66 23.47 22.05
CA GLN A 148 21.16 24.80 22.45
C GLN A 148 19.63 24.84 22.47
N PHE A 149 18.98 24.27 21.44
CA PHE A 149 17.53 24.16 21.37
C PHE A 149 16.98 23.33 22.55
N PHE A 150 17.62 22.20 22.85
CA PHE A 150 17.23 21.33 23.96
C PHE A 150 17.32 22.05 25.32
N GLU A 151 18.39 22.79 25.59
CA GLU A 151 18.55 23.49 26.87
C GLU A 151 17.49 24.60 27.06
N ILE A 152 17.08 25.28 25.99
CA ILE A 152 15.96 26.25 26.06
C ILE A 152 14.64 25.55 26.36
N LEU A 153 14.40 24.38 25.74
CA LEU A 153 13.24 23.54 26.04
C LEU A 153 13.24 23.04 27.49
N LEU A 154 14.40 22.63 27.98
CA LEU A 154 14.56 22.04 29.30
C LEU A 154 14.29 23.06 30.42
N ARG A 155 14.81 24.28 30.28
CA ARG A 155 14.61 25.38 31.25
C ARG A 155 13.12 25.69 31.50
N ASN A 156 12.29 25.54 30.46
CA ASN A 156 10.88 25.91 30.49
C ASN A 156 9.94 24.70 30.38
N VAL A 157 10.45 23.48 30.60
CA VAL A 157 9.71 22.25 30.30
C VAL A 157 8.34 22.18 30.99
N ASN A 158 8.27 22.60 32.25
CA ASN A 158 7.02 22.62 33.02
C ASN A 158 6.01 23.63 32.47
N GLN A 159 6.48 24.81 32.03
CA GLN A 159 5.63 25.83 31.43
C GLN A 159 5.12 25.37 30.06
N TYR A 160 5.98 24.76 29.25
CA TYR A 160 5.64 24.30 27.90
C TYR A 160 4.66 23.14 27.90
N VAL A 161 4.79 22.18 28.81
CA VAL A 161 3.79 21.11 28.95
C VAL A 161 2.41 21.71 29.28
N ALA A 162 2.38 22.74 30.13
CA ALA A 162 1.16 23.39 30.54
C ALA A 162 0.61 24.39 29.51
N GLN A 163 1.20 24.53 28.31
CA GLN A 163 0.75 25.47 27.28
C GLN A 163 0.60 24.76 25.94
N GLY A 164 -0.60 24.81 25.35
CA GLY A 164 -0.95 24.03 24.16
C GLY A 164 0.06 24.21 23.02
N ASP A 165 0.35 25.44 22.62
CA ASP A 165 1.20 25.72 21.46
C ASP A 165 2.67 25.30 21.67
N ALA A 166 3.26 25.60 22.84
CA ALA A 166 4.64 25.26 23.16
C ALA A 166 4.84 23.75 23.40
N SER A 167 3.82 23.07 23.93
CA SER A 167 3.85 21.61 24.13
C SER A 167 4.03 20.85 22.81
N ILE A 168 3.49 21.37 21.70
CA ILE A 168 3.65 20.78 20.37
C ILE A 168 5.11 20.85 19.90
N VAL A 169 5.82 21.94 20.20
CA VAL A 169 7.23 22.10 19.81
C VAL A 169 8.10 21.12 20.58
N LEU A 170 7.89 21.04 21.89
CA LEU A 170 8.58 20.10 22.78
C LEU A 170 8.34 18.64 22.35
N ASP A 171 7.08 18.27 22.09
CA ASP A 171 6.70 16.93 21.63
C ASP A 171 7.39 16.55 20.31
N ARG A 172 7.41 17.47 19.34
CA ARG A 172 8.09 17.23 18.06
C ARG A 172 9.61 17.13 18.20
N PHE A 173 10.23 17.94 19.05
CA PHE A 173 11.67 17.85 19.29
C PHE A 173 12.04 16.50 19.92
N LEU A 174 11.33 16.10 20.99
CA LEU A 174 11.57 14.82 21.67
C LEU A 174 11.34 13.61 20.76
N THR A 175 10.42 13.71 19.80
CA THR A 175 10.10 12.61 18.87
C THR A 175 11.05 12.51 17.68
N ARG A 176 11.62 13.63 17.22
CA ARG A 176 12.39 13.67 15.95
C ARG A 176 13.88 13.94 16.11
N GLU A 177 14.27 14.77 17.06
CA GLU A 177 15.62 15.33 17.14
C GLU A 177 16.37 14.99 18.42
N ALA A 178 15.67 14.73 19.53
CA ALA A 178 16.32 14.48 20.82
C ALA A 178 17.08 13.15 20.86
N THR A 179 18.25 13.16 21.51
CA THR A 179 18.97 11.91 21.83
C THR A 179 18.30 11.15 22.96
N THR A 180 18.59 9.85 23.09
CA THR A 180 18.09 9.02 24.20
C THR A 180 18.43 9.63 25.58
N GLN A 181 19.63 10.20 25.72
CA GLN A 181 20.04 10.89 26.95
C GLN A 181 19.18 12.13 27.23
N GLN A 182 18.89 12.94 26.22
CA GLN A 182 18.03 14.13 26.35
C GLN A 182 16.60 13.74 26.74
N VAL A 183 16.04 12.69 26.13
CA VAL A 183 14.72 12.14 26.49
C VAL A 183 14.72 11.65 27.94
N ASN A 184 15.77 10.96 28.38
CA ASN A 184 15.88 10.49 29.75
C ASN A 184 16.04 11.63 30.76
N LYS A 185 16.77 12.70 30.42
CA LYS A 185 16.88 13.91 31.25
C LYS A 185 15.52 14.55 31.49
N VAL A 186 14.68 14.65 30.45
CA VAL A 186 13.29 15.15 30.57
C VAL A 186 12.45 14.22 31.47
N LYS A 187 12.55 12.89 31.29
CA LYS A 187 11.81 11.93 32.12
C LYS A 187 12.22 11.99 33.59
N ALA A 188 13.51 12.12 33.87
CA ALA A 188 14.04 12.21 35.22
C ALA A 188 13.52 13.46 35.95
N LEU A 189 13.39 14.60 35.25
CA LEU A 189 12.80 15.81 35.82
C LEU A 189 11.36 15.60 36.29
N PHE A 190 10.57 14.82 35.55
CA PHE A 190 9.21 14.50 36.00
C PHE A 190 9.24 13.49 37.15
N GLN A 191 10.03 12.41 37.05
CA GLN A 191 10.06 11.38 38.09
C GLN A 191 10.46 11.90 39.48
N ASN A 192 11.35 12.89 39.53
CA ASN A 192 11.90 13.42 40.79
C ASN A 192 11.05 14.51 41.46
N HIS A 193 9.93 14.95 40.87
CA HIS A 193 9.10 16.04 41.40
C HIS A 193 7.62 15.66 41.52
N SER A 194 7.29 14.76 42.47
CA SER A 194 5.92 14.24 42.66
C SER A 194 4.86 15.31 42.86
N GLU A 195 5.05 16.28 43.76
CA GLU A 195 4.05 17.32 44.05
C GLU A 195 3.79 18.27 42.86
N LYS A 196 4.78 18.43 41.98
CA LYS A 196 4.62 19.27 40.77
C LYS A 196 3.92 18.52 39.65
N ILE A 197 3.96 17.19 39.64
CA ILE A 197 3.31 16.36 38.62
C ILE A 197 1.78 16.44 38.74
N ASP A 198 1.23 16.40 39.95
CA ASP A 198 -0.22 16.36 40.14
C ASP A 198 -0.87 17.67 39.67
N ASN A 199 -0.28 18.81 40.08
CA ASN A 199 -0.64 20.13 39.59
C ASN A 199 -0.52 20.27 38.05
N LEU A 200 0.50 19.64 37.46
CA LEU A 200 0.71 19.67 36.02
C LEU A 200 -0.31 18.80 35.27
N ALA A 201 -0.68 17.65 35.82
CA ALA A 201 -1.72 16.77 35.30
C ALA A 201 -3.08 17.48 35.25
N MET A 202 -3.44 18.22 36.31
CA MET A 202 -4.67 19.00 36.34
C MET A 202 -4.66 20.13 35.30
N LYS A 203 -3.54 20.86 35.15
CA LYS A 203 -3.40 21.88 34.10
C LYS A 203 -3.50 21.32 32.68
N ILE A 204 -2.99 20.10 32.44
CA ILE A 204 -3.11 19.41 31.15
C ILE A 204 -4.58 19.15 30.82
N ILE A 205 -5.37 18.72 31.81
CA ILE A 205 -6.79 18.44 31.68
C ILE A 205 -7.58 19.73 31.44
N GLU A 206 -7.38 20.74 32.28
CA GLU A 206 -8.05 22.05 32.17
C GLU A 206 -7.84 22.70 30.79
N LYS A 207 -6.65 22.55 30.23
CA LYS A 207 -6.29 23.18 28.95
C LYS A 207 -6.54 22.31 27.72
N GLY A 208 -7.06 21.10 27.86
CA GLY A 208 -7.33 20.28 26.68
C GLY A 208 -6.11 19.58 26.07
N ILE A 209 -4.95 19.53 26.75
CA ILE A 209 -3.63 19.19 26.17
C ILE A 209 -3.36 17.67 26.25
N HIS A 210 -4.35 16.84 25.91
CA HIS A 210 -4.27 15.38 26.08
C HIS A 210 -3.64 14.63 24.89
N ASN A 211 -3.32 15.31 23.79
CA ASN A 211 -2.89 14.68 22.54
C ASN A 211 -1.37 14.70 22.31
N HIS A 212 -0.56 15.05 23.31
CA HIS A 212 0.90 15.09 23.21
C HIS A 212 1.53 13.97 24.04
N LEU A 213 2.61 13.38 23.53
CA LEU A 213 3.25 12.21 24.15
C LEU A 213 3.69 12.53 25.58
N LEU A 214 4.26 13.71 25.80
CA LEU A 214 4.75 14.12 27.11
C LEU A 214 3.62 14.34 28.10
N SER A 215 2.51 14.96 27.68
CA SER A 215 1.31 15.12 28.50
C SER A 215 0.75 13.77 28.94
N LEU A 216 0.76 12.78 28.04
CA LEU A 216 0.32 11.41 28.35
C LEU A 216 1.27 10.67 29.28
N GLN A 217 2.58 10.93 29.18
CA GLN A 217 3.54 10.38 30.15
C GLN A 217 3.32 10.96 31.54
N ILE A 218 3.09 12.26 31.63
CA ILE A 218 2.82 12.95 32.90
C ILE A 218 1.52 12.43 33.51
N LEU A 219 0.44 12.37 32.73
CA LEU A 219 -0.84 11.82 33.18
C LEU A 219 -0.71 10.37 33.64
N LYS A 220 0.08 9.54 32.95
CA LYS A 220 0.32 8.14 33.34
C LYS A 220 1.08 8.02 34.67
N ILE A 221 2.05 8.90 34.91
CA ILE A 221 2.82 8.93 36.15
C ILE A 221 1.99 9.49 37.31
N ALA A 222 1.16 10.50 37.03
CA ALA A 222 0.30 11.18 38.01
C ALA A 222 -0.88 10.31 38.44
N LEU A 223 -1.55 9.62 37.51
CA LEU A 223 -2.82 8.93 37.74
C LEU A 223 -2.85 8.01 38.99
N PRO A 224 -1.84 7.17 39.29
CA PRO A 224 -1.83 6.38 40.51
C PRO A 224 -1.57 7.19 41.80
N LYS A 225 -1.00 8.40 41.68
CA LYS A 225 -0.64 9.31 42.79
C LYS A 225 -1.74 10.32 43.12
N LEU A 226 -2.58 10.67 42.15
CA LEU A 226 -3.70 11.59 42.34
C LEU A 226 -4.67 11.09 43.42
N VAL A 227 -5.16 12.03 44.23
CA VAL A 227 -6.24 11.79 45.20
C VAL A 227 -7.53 11.37 44.47
N PRO A 228 -8.46 10.65 45.13
CA PRO A 228 -9.63 10.09 44.46
C PRO A 228 -10.46 11.11 43.66
N GLU A 229 -10.61 12.32 44.17
CA GLU A 229 -11.37 13.39 43.52
C GLU A 229 -10.71 13.88 42.22
N GLU A 230 -9.40 14.10 42.23
CA GLU A 230 -8.63 14.50 41.05
C GLU A 230 -8.59 13.38 40.01
N ARG A 231 -8.42 12.13 40.48
CA ARG A 231 -8.49 10.94 39.62
C ARG A 231 -9.85 10.84 38.93
N GLN A 232 -10.93 11.13 39.64
CA GLN A 232 -12.28 11.14 39.09
C GLN A 232 -12.45 12.26 38.03
N LYS A 233 -11.89 13.45 38.27
CA LYS A 233 -11.85 14.53 37.25
C LYS A 233 -11.09 14.10 35.98
N VAL A 234 -9.97 13.40 36.12
CA VAL A 234 -9.22 12.85 34.97
C VAL A 234 -10.08 11.84 34.21
N ILE A 235 -10.75 10.94 34.94
CA ILE A 235 -11.64 9.93 34.37
C ILE A 235 -12.79 10.59 33.60
N GLU A 236 -13.49 11.54 34.23
CA GLU A 236 -14.61 12.27 33.62
C GLU A 236 -14.19 13.05 32.40
N TYR A 237 -13.05 13.73 32.47
CA TYR A 237 -12.50 14.42 31.32
C TYR A 237 -12.27 13.47 30.14
N PHE A 238 -11.59 12.34 30.35
CA PHE A 238 -11.38 11.35 29.27
C PHE A 238 -12.68 10.65 28.83
N GLN A 239 -13.72 10.61 29.67
CA GLN A 239 -15.05 10.12 29.29
C GLN A 239 -15.83 11.14 28.45
N GLN A 240 -15.61 12.43 28.67
CA GLN A 240 -16.23 13.55 27.95
C GLN A 240 -15.51 13.88 26.64
N LEU A 241 -14.26 13.44 26.46
CA LEU A 241 -13.53 13.61 25.21
C LEU A 241 -14.18 12.82 24.07
N GLU A 242 -14.88 13.53 23.19
CA GLU A 242 -15.38 12.98 21.94
C GLU A 242 -14.24 12.60 20.97
N ASN A 243 -13.07 13.25 21.10
CA ASN A 243 -11.88 12.99 20.30
C ASN A 243 -10.91 12.04 21.01
N LEU A 244 -10.60 10.92 20.36
CA LEU A 244 -9.75 9.84 20.86
C LEU A 244 -8.29 9.95 20.40
N ASP A 245 -7.85 11.14 20.03
CA ASP A 245 -6.50 11.42 19.54
C ASP A 245 -5.38 11.15 20.57
N TYR A 246 -5.70 10.93 21.85
CA TYR A 246 -4.72 10.50 22.85
C TYR A 246 -4.37 9.01 22.72
N LEU A 247 -5.27 8.19 22.16
CA LEU A 247 -5.09 6.75 22.00
C LEU A 247 -4.11 6.39 20.86
N ARG A 248 -3.60 7.44 20.21
CA ARG A 248 -2.48 7.45 19.26
C ARG A 248 -1.14 7.07 19.90
N HIS A 249 -1.02 7.24 21.22
CA HIS A 249 0.20 6.98 21.97
C HIS A 249 0.03 5.80 22.93
N LYS A 250 1.10 5.02 23.12
CA LYS A 250 1.17 3.91 24.08
C LYS A 250 0.75 4.34 25.49
N ASP A 251 1.15 5.53 25.90
CA ASP A 251 0.82 6.06 27.23
C ASP A 251 -0.66 6.47 27.35
N GLY A 252 -1.28 6.96 26.28
CA GLY A 252 -2.74 7.21 26.26
C GLY A 252 -3.57 5.93 26.35
N ILE A 253 -3.11 4.85 25.72
CA ILE A 253 -3.72 3.52 25.90
C ILE A 253 -3.57 3.05 27.35
N SER A 254 -2.40 3.26 27.95
CA SER A 254 -2.16 2.90 29.36
C SER A 254 -3.11 3.64 30.29
N ILE A 255 -3.30 4.94 30.07
CA ILE A 255 -4.25 5.77 30.84
C ILE A 255 -5.67 5.24 30.64
N PHE A 256 -6.07 4.96 29.40
CA PHE A 256 -7.40 4.42 29.11
C PHE A 256 -7.66 3.07 29.77
N CYS A 257 -6.67 2.17 29.77
CA CYS A 257 -6.77 0.90 30.49
C CYS A 257 -6.87 1.10 32.00
N ALA A 258 -6.12 2.07 32.56
CA ALA A 258 -6.19 2.40 33.99
C ALA A 258 -7.54 3.03 34.39
N ILE A 259 -8.19 3.76 33.48
CA ILE A 259 -9.51 4.37 33.67
C ILE A 259 -10.64 3.34 33.55
N LEU A 260 -10.46 2.25 32.80
CA LEU A 260 -11.49 1.25 32.55
C LEU A 260 -11.71 0.31 33.75
N ASN A 261 -12.72 0.60 34.55
CA ASN A 261 -13.27 -0.33 35.53
C ASN A 261 -13.93 -1.56 34.82
N LYS A 262 -13.93 -2.75 35.44
CA LYS A 262 -14.36 -4.05 34.84
C LYS A 262 -15.73 -4.01 34.13
N LYS A 263 -16.67 -3.17 34.59
CA LYS A 263 -18.00 -2.98 33.97
C LYS A 263 -17.97 -2.15 32.68
N LEU A 264 -17.03 -1.21 32.53
CA LEU A 264 -16.90 -0.34 31.36
C LEU A 264 -16.06 -0.97 30.23
N PHE A 265 -15.23 -1.98 30.55
CA PHE A 265 -14.39 -2.72 29.58
C PHE A 265 -15.21 -3.30 28.40
N LYS A 266 -16.45 -3.73 28.66
CA LYS A 266 -17.38 -4.26 27.62
C LYS A 266 -17.87 -3.16 26.66
N LYS A 267 -17.99 -1.91 27.12
CA LYS A 267 -18.49 -0.75 26.35
C LYS A 267 -17.40 -0.14 25.46
N TYR A 268 -16.16 -0.12 25.95
CA TYR A 268 -15.04 0.54 25.30
C TYR A 268 -14.15 -0.38 24.43
N ILE A 269 -14.35 -1.70 24.47
CA ILE A 269 -13.73 -2.67 23.54
C ILE A 269 -14.00 -2.32 22.07
N ASN A 270 -15.20 -1.81 21.76
CA ASN A 270 -15.57 -1.39 20.41
C ASN A 270 -14.82 -0.12 19.95
N ILE A 271 -14.36 0.72 20.90
CA ILE A 271 -13.58 1.93 20.65
C ILE A 271 -12.09 1.59 20.43
N TYR A 272 -11.52 0.68 21.23
CA TYR A 272 -10.17 0.15 21.03
C TYR A 272 -10.00 -0.54 19.66
N VAL A 273 -11.04 -1.24 19.20
CA VAL A 273 -11.19 -1.86 17.87
C VAL A 273 -11.25 -0.83 16.71
N ILE A 274 -11.57 0.43 17.02
CA ILE A 274 -11.57 1.56 16.07
C ILE A 274 -10.19 2.24 16.05
N ILE A 275 -9.53 2.41 17.20
CA ILE A 275 -8.18 3.01 17.29
C ILE A 275 -7.10 2.12 16.68
N SER A 276 -7.17 0.80 16.90
CA SER A 276 -6.26 -0.18 16.27
C SER A 276 -6.37 -0.20 14.73
N ARG A 277 -7.46 0.37 14.21
CA ARG A 277 -7.80 0.51 12.80
C ARG A 277 -7.21 1.76 12.16
N THR A 278 -7.02 2.83 12.94
CA THR A 278 -6.44 4.11 12.49
C THR A 278 -4.90 4.10 12.58
N TYR A 279 -4.31 3.33 13.50
CA TYR A 279 -2.85 3.34 13.78
C TYR A 279 -1.98 2.36 12.99
N LYS A 280 -2.60 1.43 12.24
CA LYS A 280 -1.89 0.40 11.47
C LYS A 280 -1.22 0.91 10.18
N GLN A 281 -1.31 2.22 9.89
CA GLN A 281 -0.65 2.81 8.71
C GLN A 281 0.76 3.38 8.95
N GLN A 282 1.28 3.50 10.18
CA GLN A 282 2.58 4.19 10.40
C GLN A 282 3.66 3.47 11.22
N TYR A 283 3.38 2.45 12.04
CA TYR A 283 4.44 1.73 12.78
C TYR A 283 4.09 0.24 12.97
N LEU A 284 4.48 -0.60 12.02
CA LEU A 284 4.17 -2.04 12.00
C LEU A 284 5.12 -2.88 12.89
N ASN A 285 6.36 -2.44 13.13
CA ASN A 285 7.36 -3.23 13.86
C ASN A 285 7.12 -3.30 15.38
N ASN A 286 6.56 -2.25 16.00
CA ASN A 286 6.21 -2.29 17.43
C ASN A 286 4.97 -3.17 17.72
N TYR A 287 4.13 -3.42 16.72
CA TYR A 287 2.91 -4.21 16.84
C TYR A 287 3.19 -5.71 17.05
N LEU A 288 4.28 -6.25 16.48
CA LEU A 288 4.69 -7.65 16.65
C LEU A 288 5.24 -7.93 18.06
N ASN A 289 6.09 -7.04 18.59
CA ASN A 289 6.57 -7.14 19.98
C ASN A 289 5.42 -6.99 20.99
N TYR A 290 4.43 -6.15 20.69
CA TYR A 290 3.24 -5.98 21.52
C TYR A 290 2.25 -7.16 21.46
N LYS A 291 2.08 -7.76 20.29
CA LYS A 291 1.29 -8.98 20.11
C LYS A 291 1.88 -10.12 20.94
N ASN A 292 3.20 -10.22 21.01
CA ASN A 292 3.89 -11.22 21.84
C ASN A 292 3.78 -10.92 23.34
N TYR A 293 3.84 -9.64 23.76
CA TYR A 293 3.64 -9.26 25.17
C TYR A 293 2.20 -9.57 25.68
N ILE A 294 1.17 -9.26 24.88
CA ILE A 294 -0.23 -9.59 25.23
C ILE A 294 -0.49 -11.09 25.16
N ARG A 295 0.15 -11.79 24.21
CA ARG A 295 0.11 -13.25 24.12
C ARG A 295 0.71 -13.90 25.37
N ASN A 296 1.84 -13.40 25.89
CA ASN A 296 2.43 -13.90 27.11
C ASN A 296 1.56 -13.65 28.36
N ILE A 297 0.86 -12.51 28.45
CA ILE A 297 -0.10 -12.25 29.53
C ILE A 297 -1.32 -13.18 29.44
N TYR A 298 -1.83 -13.44 28.23
CA TYR A 298 -2.95 -14.37 28.02
C TYR A 298 -2.54 -15.84 28.24
N GLU A 299 -1.32 -16.23 27.86
CA GLU A 299 -0.80 -17.58 28.04
C GLU A 299 -0.49 -17.90 29.52
N CYS A 300 -0.09 -16.90 30.33
CA CYS A 300 0.01 -17.05 31.78
C CYS A 300 -1.35 -17.29 32.46
N ASP A 301 -2.43 -16.64 32.01
CA ASP A 301 -3.78 -16.78 32.61
C ASP A 301 -4.54 -18.03 32.11
N LEU A 302 -4.23 -18.54 30.91
CA LEU A 302 -4.84 -19.75 30.35
C LEU A 302 -4.40 -21.05 31.03
N SER A 303 -3.26 -21.06 31.72
CA SER A 303 -2.78 -22.22 32.49
C SER A 303 -3.65 -22.54 33.73
N LYS A 304 -4.60 -21.65 34.11
CA LYS A 304 -5.33 -21.79 35.38
C LYS A 304 -6.84 -22.04 35.29
N LYS A 305 -7.49 -22.07 34.12
CA LYS A 305 -8.92 -22.43 34.05
C LYS A 305 -9.30 -23.23 32.80
N LYS A 306 -9.71 -24.48 33.02
CA LYS A 306 -10.34 -25.36 32.02
C LYS A 306 -11.72 -24.81 31.63
N GLY A 307 -11.94 -24.62 30.33
CA GLY A 307 -13.25 -24.44 29.72
C GLY A 307 -13.54 -23.04 29.17
N CYS A 308 -13.12 -22.73 27.94
CA CYS A 308 -13.83 -21.77 27.08
C CYS A 308 -13.31 -21.79 25.62
N GLN A 309 -14.06 -22.40 24.70
CA GLN A 309 -13.72 -22.48 23.26
C GLN A 309 -14.13 -21.22 22.43
N ILE A 310 -14.49 -20.09 23.04
CA ILE A 310 -15.15 -18.97 22.33
C ILE A 310 -14.19 -17.80 21.93
N GLN A 311 -12.89 -17.84 22.25
CA GLN A 311 -12.03 -16.64 22.12
C GLN A 311 -11.28 -16.48 20.78
N ASN A 312 -11.25 -17.47 19.88
CA ASN A 312 -10.52 -17.36 18.60
C ASN A 312 -11.22 -16.48 17.54
N PHE A 313 -12.54 -16.25 17.64
CA PHE A 313 -13.32 -15.58 16.58
C PHE A 313 -13.20 -14.04 16.59
N LYS A 314 -12.86 -13.43 17.73
CA LYS A 314 -12.82 -11.95 17.88
C LYS A 314 -11.50 -11.32 17.39
N PHE A 315 -10.39 -12.07 17.40
CA PHE A 315 -9.07 -11.61 16.94
C PHE A 315 -8.97 -11.57 15.39
N ILE A 316 -9.62 -12.52 14.71
CA ILE A 316 -9.64 -12.63 13.23
C ILE A 316 -10.50 -11.52 12.59
N LYS A 317 -11.61 -11.14 13.24
CA LYS A 317 -12.48 -10.02 12.81
C LYS A 317 -11.78 -8.64 12.90
N LEU A 318 -10.85 -8.49 13.85
CA LEU A 318 -10.02 -7.29 14.06
C LEU A 318 -8.99 -7.09 12.93
N LEU A 319 -8.34 -8.17 12.48
CA LEU A 319 -7.36 -8.13 11.38
C LEU A 319 -8.01 -7.75 10.03
N PHE A 320 -9.25 -8.20 9.78
CA PHE A 320 -10.02 -7.93 8.56
C PHE A 320 -10.48 -6.46 8.40
N GLN A 321 -10.71 -5.74 9.49
CA GLN A 321 -11.22 -4.37 9.42
C GLN A 321 -10.12 -3.30 9.28
N ILE A 322 -8.87 -3.64 9.62
CA ILE A 322 -7.71 -2.78 9.45
C ILE A 322 -7.23 -2.70 7.98
N LYS A 323 -7.41 -3.79 7.22
CA LYS A 323 -7.16 -3.86 5.77
C LYS A 323 -8.13 -3.01 4.94
N LYS A 324 -9.24 -2.56 5.56
CA LYS A 324 -10.32 -1.77 4.91
C LYS A 324 -10.11 -0.25 4.99
N LEU A 325 -9.30 0.25 5.93
CA LEU A 325 -9.01 1.68 6.11
C LEU A 325 -7.78 2.17 5.33
N GLN A 326 -6.83 1.28 5.02
CA GLN A 326 -5.68 1.59 4.15
C GLN A 326 -6.09 2.03 2.74
N ASN A 327 -7.23 1.51 2.24
CA ASN A 327 -7.72 1.73 0.88
C ASN A 327 -8.50 3.05 0.71
N GLN A 328 -8.57 3.91 1.73
CA GLN A 328 -9.45 5.09 1.74
C GLN A 328 -8.71 6.45 1.67
N TYR A 329 -7.37 6.48 1.69
CA TYR A 329 -6.58 7.73 1.82
C TYR A 329 -5.77 8.18 0.58
N MET A 330 -5.81 7.44 -0.54
CA MET A 330 -5.04 7.79 -1.75
C MET A 330 -6.00 8.26 -2.86
N GLY A 331 -6.13 9.59 -3.04
CA GLY A 331 -6.66 10.16 -4.29
C GLY A 331 -7.51 11.42 -4.16
N LYS A 332 -6.89 12.61 -4.31
CA LYS A 332 -7.53 13.80 -4.93
C LYS A 332 -6.47 14.63 -5.69
N LYS A 333 -6.66 14.75 -7.01
CA LYS A 333 -5.95 15.63 -7.95
C LYS A 333 -6.58 17.03 -8.00
N ARG A 334 -5.77 18.01 -8.47
CA ARG A 334 -6.09 19.42 -8.76
C ARG A 334 -6.65 19.61 -10.18
N ILE A 335 -7.31 20.75 -10.37
CA ILE A 335 -7.97 21.30 -11.58
C ILE A 335 -6.97 22.15 -12.39
N VAL A 336 -7.12 22.20 -13.72
CA VAL A 336 -6.53 23.20 -14.65
C VAL A 336 -7.65 23.73 -15.56
N GLU A 337 -7.70 25.06 -15.72
CA GLU A 337 -8.58 25.88 -16.58
C GLU A 337 -8.02 25.96 -18.01
N GLU A 338 -8.89 25.75 -19.02
CA GLU A 338 -9.45 26.73 -19.99
C GLU A 338 -8.64 26.90 -21.28
N ASN A 339 -9.31 26.63 -22.41
CA ASN A 339 -9.16 27.33 -23.68
C ASN A 339 -10.51 27.24 -24.40
N GLN A 340 -11.09 28.39 -24.72
CA GLN A 340 -12.39 28.54 -25.38
C GLN A 340 -12.17 28.67 -26.89
N ASN A 341 -12.87 27.86 -27.68
CA ASN A 341 -13.16 28.13 -29.07
C ASN A 341 -14.69 28.27 -29.17
N GLU A 342 -15.13 29.40 -29.73
CA GLU A 342 -16.54 29.77 -29.83
C GLU A 342 -17.26 28.89 -30.86
N GLU A 343 -18.27 28.13 -30.39
CA GLU A 343 -19.22 27.42 -31.23
C GLU A 343 -20.26 28.41 -31.81
N PRO A 344 -20.76 28.18 -33.05
CA PRO A 344 -21.71 29.07 -33.73
C PRO A 344 -23.07 29.22 -33.00
N GLU A 345 -23.62 30.43 -33.04
CA GLU A 345 -24.80 30.89 -32.26
C GLU A 345 -26.06 30.02 -32.42
N GLU A 346 -26.29 29.39 -33.59
CA GLU A 346 -27.45 28.51 -33.81
C GLU A 346 -27.40 27.24 -32.96
N VAL A 347 -26.21 26.68 -32.72
CA VAL A 347 -26.03 25.51 -31.84
C VAL A 347 -26.20 25.92 -30.38
N GLN A 348 -25.83 27.15 -30.03
CA GLN A 348 -26.01 27.69 -28.69
C GLN A 348 -27.49 27.91 -28.36
N GLU A 349 -28.32 28.35 -29.32
CA GLU A 349 -29.75 28.60 -29.05
C GLU A 349 -30.54 27.29 -28.84
N VAL A 350 -30.21 26.24 -29.58
CA VAL A 350 -30.80 24.90 -29.38
C VAL A 350 -30.32 24.28 -28.07
N LYS A 351 -29.02 24.40 -27.74
CA LYS A 351 -28.48 23.99 -26.43
C LYS A 351 -29.14 24.77 -25.28
N ALA A 352 -29.33 26.08 -25.42
CA ALA A 352 -29.98 26.94 -24.43
C ALA A 352 -31.47 26.61 -24.23
N LYS A 353 -32.21 26.26 -25.29
CA LYS A 353 -33.62 25.81 -25.17
C LYS A 353 -33.74 24.43 -24.50
N VAL A 354 -32.83 23.51 -24.80
CA VAL A 354 -32.75 22.18 -24.14
C VAL A 354 -32.30 22.31 -22.69
N GLU A 355 -31.33 23.19 -22.41
CA GLU A 355 -30.86 23.50 -21.06
C GLU A 355 -31.93 24.23 -20.25
N ASN A 356 -32.68 25.17 -20.81
CA ASN A 356 -33.78 25.83 -20.10
C ASN A 356 -34.92 24.85 -19.76
N LYS A 357 -35.24 23.88 -20.63
CA LYS A 357 -36.19 22.81 -20.29
C LYS A 357 -35.63 21.86 -19.23
N LYS A 358 -34.33 21.54 -19.26
CA LYS A 358 -33.65 20.78 -18.20
C LYS A 358 -33.62 21.54 -16.88
N GLN A 359 -33.28 22.83 -16.89
CA GLN A 359 -33.22 23.71 -15.72
C GLN A 359 -34.60 23.93 -15.09
N LYS A 360 -35.66 24.10 -15.89
CA LYS A 360 -37.05 24.16 -15.37
C LYS A 360 -37.50 22.83 -14.75
N LYS A 361 -37.09 21.67 -15.30
CA LYS A 361 -37.31 20.36 -14.66
C LYS A 361 -36.48 20.19 -13.38
N ILE A 362 -35.23 20.66 -13.38
CA ILE A 362 -34.35 20.64 -12.21
C ILE A 362 -34.89 21.52 -11.09
N ALA A 363 -35.38 22.74 -11.39
CA ALA A 363 -35.96 23.64 -10.39
C ALA A 363 -37.25 23.08 -9.77
N LYS A 364 -38.15 22.48 -10.58
CA LYS A 364 -39.34 21.79 -10.06
C LYS A 364 -38.99 20.58 -9.19
N ASN A 365 -37.95 19.82 -9.57
CA ASN A 365 -37.44 18.70 -8.77
C ASN A 365 -36.74 19.19 -7.49
N GLN A 366 -36.00 20.29 -7.52
CA GLN A 366 -35.31 20.87 -6.36
C GLN A 366 -36.29 21.35 -5.27
N ASN A 367 -37.42 21.95 -5.65
CA ASN A 367 -38.47 22.35 -4.69
C ASN A 367 -39.23 21.17 -4.06
N LYS A 368 -39.26 20.01 -4.74
CA LYS A 368 -39.80 18.78 -4.16
C LYS A 368 -38.76 18.12 -3.24
N ILE A 369 -37.50 18.11 -3.68
CA ILE A 369 -36.35 17.61 -2.91
C ILE A 369 -36.12 18.40 -1.62
N SER A 370 -36.38 19.71 -1.56
CA SER A 370 -36.20 20.50 -0.33
C SER A 370 -37.10 20.01 0.82
N LYS A 371 -38.38 19.72 0.53
CA LYS A 371 -39.31 19.13 1.50
C LYS A 371 -38.89 17.72 1.94
N ASP A 372 -38.35 16.93 1.01
CA ASP A 372 -37.85 15.59 1.31
C ASP A 372 -36.52 15.60 2.10
N VAL A 373 -35.69 16.65 1.94
CA VAL A 373 -34.46 16.86 2.73
C VAL A 373 -34.78 17.20 4.18
N ASP A 374 -35.85 17.97 4.42
CA ASP A 374 -36.36 18.23 5.77
C ASP A 374 -36.91 16.94 6.41
N PHE A 375 -37.56 16.08 5.63
CA PHE A 375 -37.98 14.75 6.10
C PHE A 375 -36.79 13.86 6.50
N ILE A 376 -35.71 13.86 5.72
CA ILE A 376 -34.48 13.12 6.08
C ILE A 376 -33.84 13.70 7.36
N SER A 377 -34.05 14.98 7.65
CA SER A 377 -33.59 15.60 8.89
C SER A 377 -34.29 15.00 10.13
N PHE A 378 -35.55 14.60 10.00
CA PHE A 378 -36.31 13.89 11.04
C PHE A 378 -35.75 12.49 11.32
N LEU A 379 -35.14 11.83 10.31
CA LEU A 379 -34.54 10.50 10.44
C LEU A 379 -33.11 10.54 11.02
N LYS A 380 -32.58 11.72 11.40
CA LYS A 380 -31.18 11.85 11.87
C LYS A 380 -30.87 10.94 13.06
N GLU A 381 -31.79 10.84 14.01
CA GLU A 381 -31.61 10.02 15.21
C GLU A 381 -31.63 8.52 14.87
N ASP A 382 -32.60 8.09 14.07
CA ASP A 382 -32.72 6.71 13.62
C ASP A 382 -31.50 6.28 12.78
N ILE A 383 -31.02 7.15 11.89
CA ILE A 383 -29.81 6.91 11.09
C ILE A 383 -28.57 6.84 11.99
N ARG A 384 -28.45 7.73 12.98
CA ARG A 384 -27.35 7.69 13.96
C ARG A 384 -27.36 6.36 14.72
N PHE A 385 -28.52 5.90 15.16
CA PHE A 385 -28.68 4.61 15.82
C PHE A 385 -28.19 3.46 14.93
N LEU A 386 -28.67 3.37 13.68
CA LEU A 386 -28.24 2.35 12.73
C LEU A 386 -26.73 2.40 12.45
N ILE A 387 -26.13 3.59 12.34
CA ILE A 387 -24.68 3.74 12.16
C ILE A 387 -23.90 3.20 13.36
N GLN A 388 -24.33 3.53 14.58
CA GLN A 388 -23.70 3.09 15.81
C GLN A 388 -23.79 1.56 15.97
N HIS A 389 -24.89 0.95 15.51
CA HIS A 389 -25.21 -0.45 15.77
C HIS A 389 -24.96 -1.38 14.57
N ARG A 390 -24.50 -0.86 13.42
CA ARG A 390 -24.32 -1.61 12.15
C ARG A 390 -23.53 -2.94 12.24
N ASN A 391 -22.63 -3.07 13.22
CA ASN A 391 -21.76 -4.25 13.38
C ASN A 391 -22.21 -5.22 14.48
N GLN A 392 -23.31 -4.91 15.18
CA GLN A 392 -23.88 -5.75 16.23
C GLN A 392 -25.01 -6.61 15.63
N GLU A 393 -25.09 -7.87 16.03
CA GLU A 393 -26.29 -8.68 15.84
C GLU A 393 -27.22 -8.32 17.00
N ASN A 394 -28.23 -7.52 16.69
CA ASN A 394 -29.19 -7.00 17.67
C ASN A 394 -30.55 -6.94 16.97
N GLU A 395 -31.55 -7.56 17.59
CA GLU A 395 -32.94 -7.52 17.16
C GLU A 395 -33.45 -6.07 17.09
N GLN A 396 -33.09 -5.22 18.04
CA GLN A 396 -33.42 -3.80 18.05
C GLN A 396 -32.87 -3.06 16.83
N LYS A 397 -31.74 -3.51 16.26
CA LYS A 397 -31.17 -2.92 15.04
C LYS A 397 -32.02 -3.30 13.82
N GLN A 398 -32.53 -4.53 13.77
CA GLN A 398 -33.41 -4.97 12.70
C GLN A 398 -34.75 -4.24 12.79
N GLN A 399 -35.35 -4.19 13.99
CA GLN A 399 -36.56 -3.42 14.27
C GLN A 399 -36.40 -1.94 13.89
N LYS A 400 -35.26 -1.32 14.26
CA LYS A 400 -35.00 0.07 13.87
C LYS A 400 -34.81 0.25 12.36
N ALA A 401 -34.20 -0.73 11.69
CA ALA A 401 -34.07 -0.69 10.23
C ALA A 401 -35.43 -0.80 9.55
N GLU A 402 -36.33 -1.62 10.10
CA GLU A 402 -37.73 -1.76 9.68
C GLU A 402 -38.56 -0.50 9.92
N GLU A 403 -38.41 0.15 11.08
CA GLU A 403 -39.03 1.46 11.37
C GLU A 403 -38.58 2.51 10.35
N VAL A 404 -37.27 2.61 10.11
CA VAL A 404 -36.72 3.55 9.12
C VAL A 404 -37.22 3.21 7.73
N TYR A 405 -37.27 1.93 7.38
CA TYR A 405 -37.81 1.48 6.09
C TYR A 405 -39.25 1.92 5.92
N SER A 406 -40.11 1.66 6.90
CA SER A 406 -41.54 2.03 6.89
C SER A 406 -41.73 3.54 6.68
N LYS A 407 -40.86 4.37 7.25
CA LYS A 407 -40.88 5.83 7.06
C LYS A 407 -40.45 6.27 5.65
N ILE A 408 -39.53 5.55 5.01
CA ILE A 408 -38.99 5.94 3.69
C ILE A 408 -39.60 5.17 2.52
N GLU A 409 -40.41 4.15 2.78
CA GLU A 409 -40.87 3.16 1.79
C GLU A 409 -41.54 3.81 0.57
N GLY A 410 -42.41 4.81 0.79
CA GLY A 410 -43.14 5.52 -0.26
C GLY A 410 -42.29 6.50 -1.07
N ILE A 411 -41.11 6.84 -0.59
CA ILE A 411 -40.21 7.85 -1.21
C ILE A 411 -38.82 7.31 -1.53
N LEU A 412 -38.62 5.98 -1.48
CA LEU A 412 -37.32 5.31 -1.66
C LEU A 412 -36.56 5.83 -2.87
N TYR A 413 -37.21 5.84 -4.04
CA TYR A 413 -36.56 6.26 -5.28
C TYR A 413 -36.17 7.74 -5.29
N GLN A 414 -37.04 8.61 -4.75
CA GLN A 414 -36.83 10.06 -4.69
C GLN A 414 -35.59 10.38 -3.83
N ILE A 415 -35.44 9.72 -2.68
CA ILE A 415 -34.32 9.98 -1.78
C ILE A 415 -33.04 9.23 -2.18
N ALA A 416 -33.14 8.16 -2.97
CA ALA A 416 -32.00 7.32 -3.38
C ALA A 416 -30.94 8.08 -4.19
N GLN A 417 -31.35 9.10 -4.94
CA GLN A 417 -30.45 9.95 -5.70
C GLN A 417 -29.79 11.06 -4.86
N THR A 418 -30.17 11.22 -3.59
CA THR A 418 -29.59 12.24 -2.70
C THR A 418 -28.42 11.68 -1.89
N LYS A 419 -27.48 12.55 -1.50
CA LYS A 419 -26.31 12.15 -0.69
C LYS A 419 -26.70 11.48 0.64
N ILE A 420 -27.73 12.00 1.31
CA ILE A 420 -28.14 11.51 2.63
C ILE A 420 -29.09 10.32 2.46
N GLY A 421 -30.13 10.43 1.63
CA GLY A 421 -31.08 9.35 1.39
C GLY A 421 -30.41 8.09 0.84
N GLY A 422 -29.47 8.23 -0.10
CA GLY A 422 -28.69 7.11 -0.59
C GLY A 422 -27.84 6.43 0.50
N ARG A 423 -27.37 7.16 1.52
CA ARG A 423 -26.69 6.57 2.69
C ARG A 423 -27.67 5.89 3.63
N THR A 424 -28.85 6.47 3.84
CA THR A 424 -29.93 5.89 4.64
C THR A 424 -30.34 4.53 4.10
N ILE A 425 -30.65 4.44 2.80
CA ILE A 425 -31.03 3.17 2.16
C ILE A 425 -29.91 2.13 2.29
N GLN A 426 -28.66 2.51 2.05
CA GLN A 426 -27.51 1.61 2.24
C GLN A 426 -27.38 1.10 3.68
N LEU A 427 -27.72 1.90 4.68
CA LEU A 427 -27.67 1.50 6.08
C LEU A 427 -28.80 0.54 6.42
N VAL A 428 -30.03 0.82 5.94
CA VAL A 428 -31.17 -0.06 6.09
C VAL A 428 -30.85 -1.41 5.48
N ILE A 429 -30.40 -1.49 4.23
CA ILE A 429 -30.01 -2.77 3.58
C ILE A 429 -28.97 -3.55 4.40
N LYS A 430 -27.99 -2.87 5.02
CA LYS A 430 -26.94 -3.52 5.83
C LYS A 430 -27.43 -4.02 7.19
N CYS A 431 -28.48 -3.42 7.73
CA CYS A 431 -28.93 -3.64 9.10
C CYS A 431 -30.21 -4.47 9.19
N ALA A 432 -31.05 -4.39 8.17
CA ALA A 432 -32.30 -5.10 8.03
C ALA A 432 -32.13 -6.62 8.00
N ASP A 433 -33.20 -7.30 8.38
CA ASP A 433 -33.36 -8.73 8.19
C ASP A 433 -33.50 -9.08 6.68
N GLN A 434 -33.82 -10.34 6.37
CA GLN A 434 -34.01 -10.76 4.98
C GLN A 434 -35.32 -10.22 4.39
N ASN A 435 -36.39 -10.09 5.18
CA ASN A 435 -37.70 -9.67 4.69
C ASN A 435 -37.70 -8.21 4.24
N VAL A 436 -37.19 -7.29 5.07
CA VAL A 436 -37.09 -5.88 4.70
C VAL A 436 -36.12 -5.68 3.53
N ARG A 437 -35.03 -6.46 3.46
CA ARG A 437 -34.15 -6.44 2.27
C ARG A 437 -34.88 -6.89 1.01
N LYS A 438 -35.68 -7.95 1.09
CA LYS A 438 -36.50 -8.45 -0.03
C LYS A 438 -37.47 -7.38 -0.51
N GLN A 439 -38.15 -6.68 0.40
CA GLN A 439 -39.06 -5.59 0.06
C GLN A 439 -38.32 -4.41 -0.61
N ILE A 440 -37.16 -3.99 -0.08
CA ILE A 440 -36.33 -2.95 -0.71
C ILE A 440 -35.89 -3.36 -2.12
N PHE A 441 -35.41 -4.60 -2.28
CA PHE A 441 -34.94 -5.11 -3.57
C PHE A 441 -36.08 -5.18 -4.57
N GLN A 442 -37.23 -5.71 -4.17
CA GLN A 442 -38.42 -5.78 -5.02
C GLN A 442 -38.87 -4.39 -5.48
N LYS A 443 -38.95 -3.39 -4.57
CA LYS A 443 -39.32 -2.02 -4.94
C LYS A 443 -38.31 -1.36 -5.87
N LEU A 444 -37.03 -1.47 -5.55
CA LEU A 444 -35.98 -0.84 -6.36
C LEU A 444 -35.85 -1.52 -7.73
N LEU A 445 -35.85 -2.86 -7.82
CA LEU A 445 -35.62 -3.58 -9.08
C LEU A 445 -36.83 -3.58 -10.02
N ASN A 446 -38.05 -3.43 -9.49
CA ASN A 446 -39.26 -3.28 -10.31
C ASN A 446 -39.45 -1.86 -10.84
N ASP A 447 -38.73 -0.88 -10.30
CA ASP A 447 -38.75 0.48 -10.81
C ASP A 447 -37.99 0.57 -12.14
N LYS A 448 -38.65 1.08 -13.17
CA LYS A 448 -38.06 1.27 -14.51
C LYS A 448 -36.81 2.16 -14.48
N GLN A 449 -36.71 3.04 -13.48
CA GLN A 449 -35.62 3.98 -13.33
C GLN A 449 -34.44 3.42 -12.51
N PHE A 450 -34.51 2.18 -12.01
CA PHE A 450 -33.37 1.56 -11.30
C PHE A 450 -32.08 1.59 -12.13
N GLY A 451 -32.22 1.41 -13.44
CA GLY A 451 -31.10 1.47 -14.35
C GLY A 451 -30.41 2.85 -14.35
N GLU A 452 -31.17 3.94 -14.25
CA GLU A 452 -30.67 5.31 -14.12
C GLU A 452 -30.09 5.58 -12.73
N LEU A 453 -30.68 4.97 -11.69
CA LEU A 453 -30.18 5.10 -10.32
C LEU A 453 -28.73 4.63 -10.20
N LEU A 454 -28.36 3.52 -10.86
CA LEU A 454 -26.99 3.01 -10.88
C LEU A 454 -25.99 3.95 -11.57
N GLN A 455 -26.48 4.84 -12.44
CA GLN A 455 -25.69 5.86 -13.13
C GLN A 455 -25.48 7.11 -12.26
N SER A 456 -26.25 7.27 -11.19
CA SER A 456 -26.21 8.50 -10.41
C SER A 456 -25.02 8.52 -9.42
N LYS A 457 -24.54 9.73 -9.13
CA LYS A 457 -23.44 10.03 -8.18
C LYS A 457 -23.61 9.40 -6.80
N TYR A 458 -24.84 9.13 -6.37
CA TYR A 458 -25.14 8.57 -5.05
C TYR A 458 -25.82 7.20 -5.12
N GLY A 459 -26.64 6.94 -6.14
CA GLY A 459 -27.40 5.70 -6.28
C GLY A 459 -26.54 4.48 -6.59
N HIS A 460 -25.40 4.62 -7.27
CA HIS A 460 -24.49 3.50 -7.50
C HIS A 460 -23.99 2.86 -6.18
N TYR A 461 -23.86 3.63 -5.09
CA TYR A 461 -23.51 3.08 -3.78
C TYR A 461 -24.61 2.17 -3.20
N ILE A 462 -25.88 2.41 -3.55
CA ILE A 462 -27.00 1.52 -3.23
C ILE A 462 -26.82 0.22 -4.02
N GLY A 463 -26.61 0.29 -5.34
CA GLY A 463 -26.35 -0.89 -6.18
C GLY A 463 -25.19 -1.74 -5.64
N ILE A 464 -24.06 -1.10 -5.32
CA ILE A 464 -22.91 -1.75 -4.64
C ILE A 464 -23.31 -2.45 -3.33
N THR A 465 -24.19 -1.82 -2.54
CA THR A 465 -24.62 -2.36 -1.25
C THR A 465 -25.59 -3.52 -1.42
N MET A 466 -26.44 -3.47 -2.45
CA MET A 466 -27.28 -4.59 -2.88
C MET A 466 -26.42 -5.77 -3.30
N VAL A 467 -25.40 -5.58 -4.16
CA VAL A 467 -24.44 -6.64 -4.55
C VAL A 467 -23.77 -7.29 -3.34
N ARG A 468 -23.38 -6.51 -2.33
CA ARG A 468 -22.74 -7.06 -1.12
C ARG A 468 -23.68 -7.84 -0.19
N ASN A 469 -24.98 -7.61 -0.30
CA ASN A 469 -26.01 -8.25 0.52
C ASN A 469 -27.04 -8.93 -0.38
N MET A 470 -26.59 -9.47 -1.51
CA MET A 470 -27.44 -10.00 -2.56
C MET A 470 -28.24 -11.18 -2.02
N LEU A 471 -29.55 -11.18 -2.30
CA LEU A 471 -30.42 -12.30 -2.02
C LEU A 471 -30.49 -13.18 -3.29
N PRO A 472 -30.36 -14.52 -3.19
CA PRO A 472 -30.30 -15.40 -4.35
C PRO A 472 -31.46 -15.21 -5.35
N GLU A 473 -32.68 -15.00 -4.87
CA GLU A 473 -33.87 -14.85 -5.74
C GLU A 473 -33.83 -13.61 -6.64
N PHE A 474 -33.10 -12.55 -6.26
CA PHE A 474 -33.00 -11.32 -7.04
C PHE A 474 -31.76 -11.26 -7.94
N ARG A 475 -30.84 -12.23 -7.85
CA ARG A 475 -29.58 -12.23 -8.61
C ARG A 475 -29.83 -12.15 -10.11
N ASN A 476 -30.75 -12.95 -10.63
CA ASN A 476 -31.06 -12.98 -12.06
C ASN A 476 -31.75 -11.70 -12.51
N GLN A 477 -32.71 -11.18 -11.74
CA GLN A 477 -33.35 -9.91 -12.05
C GLN A 477 -32.33 -8.75 -12.10
N PHE A 478 -31.43 -8.68 -11.12
CA PHE A 478 -30.35 -7.69 -11.09
C PHE A 478 -29.43 -7.82 -12.31
N PHE A 479 -29.05 -9.06 -12.65
CA PHE A 479 -28.23 -9.36 -13.83
C PHE A 479 -28.90 -8.92 -15.13
N GLU A 480 -30.19 -9.19 -15.33
CA GLU A 480 -30.89 -8.80 -16.56
C GLU A 480 -30.98 -7.27 -16.73
N ILE A 481 -31.11 -6.51 -15.63
CA ILE A 481 -31.04 -5.04 -15.66
C ILE A 481 -29.64 -4.55 -16.06
N LEU A 482 -28.59 -5.15 -15.48
CA LEU A 482 -27.21 -4.86 -15.83
C LEU A 482 -26.92 -5.20 -17.30
N LEU A 483 -27.37 -6.37 -17.76
CA LEU A 483 -27.15 -6.88 -19.10
C LEU A 483 -27.78 -5.98 -20.16
N ARG A 484 -29.04 -5.55 -19.95
CA ARG A 484 -29.75 -4.63 -20.85
C ARG A 484 -29.00 -3.32 -21.08
N ASN A 485 -28.28 -2.83 -20.08
CA ASN A 485 -27.60 -1.53 -20.10
C ASN A 485 -26.07 -1.66 -20.14
N VAL A 486 -25.52 -2.84 -20.39
CA VAL A 486 -24.09 -3.14 -20.18
C VAL A 486 -23.17 -2.22 -20.98
N ASN A 487 -23.52 -1.92 -22.23
CA ASN A 487 -22.73 -1.03 -23.10
C ASN A 487 -22.63 0.39 -22.53
N GLN A 488 -23.72 0.89 -21.92
CA GLN A 488 -23.72 2.21 -21.29
C GLN A 488 -22.95 2.18 -19.97
N TYR A 489 -23.14 1.14 -19.16
CA TYR A 489 -22.53 1.03 -17.84
C TYR A 489 -21.03 0.85 -17.88
N VAL A 490 -20.49 0.05 -18.80
CA VAL A 490 -19.04 -0.13 -18.91
C VAL A 490 -18.34 1.19 -19.26
N ALA A 491 -18.99 2.06 -20.03
CA ALA A 491 -18.47 3.39 -20.38
C ALA A 491 -18.76 4.47 -19.32
N GLN A 492 -19.29 4.14 -18.15
CA GLN A 492 -19.68 5.13 -17.15
C GLN A 492 -18.97 4.90 -15.81
N GLY A 493 -18.35 5.95 -15.26
CA GLY A 493 -17.59 5.92 -14.00
C GLY A 493 -18.31 5.18 -12.86
N ASP A 494 -19.48 5.66 -12.45
CA ASP A 494 -20.19 5.13 -11.28
C ASP A 494 -20.84 3.75 -11.53
N ALA A 495 -21.50 3.57 -12.67
CA ALA A 495 -22.21 2.33 -12.98
C ALA A 495 -21.26 1.16 -13.30
N SER A 496 -20.11 1.43 -13.93
CA SER A 496 -19.09 0.40 -14.20
C SER A 496 -18.58 -0.26 -12.92
N ILE A 497 -18.51 0.49 -11.80
CA ILE A 497 -18.13 -0.06 -10.48
C ILE A 497 -19.18 -1.05 -9.97
N VAL A 498 -20.47 -0.79 -10.19
CA VAL A 498 -21.55 -1.70 -9.78
C VAL A 498 -21.48 -2.98 -10.60
N LEU A 499 -21.34 -2.84 -11.92
CA LEU A 499 -21.24 -3.94 -12.87
C LEU A 499 -20.02 -4.83 -12.57
N ASP A 500 -18.84 -4.23 -12.40
CA ASP A 500 -17.60 -4.93 -12.05
C ASP A 500 -17.74 -5.73 -10.76
N ARG A 501 -18.33 -5.12 -9.72
CA ARG A 501 -18.54 -5.80 -8.44
C ARG A 501 -19.53 -6.94 -8.52
N PHE A 502 -20.59 -6.81 -9.32
CA PHE A 502 -21.54 -7.90 -9.53
C PHE A 502 -20.84 -9.06 -10.24
N LEU A 503 -20.14 -8.79 -11.35
CA LEU A 503 -19.47 -9.82 -12.14
C LEU A 503 -18.38 -10.56 -11.37
N THR A 504 -17.66 -9.86 -10.49
CA THR A 504 -16.56 -10.45 -9.72
C THR A 504 -17.05 -11.23 -8.49
N ARG A 505 -18.26 -10.98 -7.97
CA ARG A 505 -18.71 -11.55 -6.69
C ARG A 505 -19.96 -12.41 -6.75
N GLU A 506 -20.95 -12.00 -7.54
CA GLU A 506 -22.29 -12.57 -7.51
C GLU A 506 -22.65 -13.31 -8.81
N ALA A 507 -22.08 -12.89 -9.94
CA ALA A 507 -22.38 -13.51 -11.23
C ALA A 507 -21.85 -14.95 -11.30
N THR A 508 -22.62 -15.82 -11.96
CA THR A 508 -22.15 -17.16 -12.31
C THR A 508 -21.16 -17.08 -13.49
N THR A 509 -20.34 -18.12 -13.67
CA THR A 509 -19.43 -18.21 -14.84
C THR A 509 -20.19 -18.09 -16.16
N GLN A 510 -21.40 -18.64 -16.26
CA GLN A 510 -22.26 -18.51 -17.45
C GLN A 510 -22.71 -17.05 -17.67
N GLN A 511 -23.09 -16.33 -16.61
CA GLN A 511 -23.47 -14.91 -16.71
C GLN A 511 -22.29 -14.04 -17.11
N VAL A 512 -21.11 -14.28 -16.54
CA VAL A 512 -19.87 -13.61 -16.96
C VAL A 512 -19.63 -13.87 -18.44
N ASN A 513 -19.62 -15.14 -18.87
CA ASN A 513 -19.40 -15.50 -20.27
C ASN A 513 -20.44 -14.91 -21.22
N LYS A 514 -21.72 -14.83 -20.82
CA LYS A 514 -22.79 -14.17 -21.59
C LYS A 514 -22.47 -12.69 -21.82
N VAL A 515 -22.00 -11.98 -20.79
CA VAL A 515 -21.57 -10.58 -20.94
C VAL A 515 -20.30 -10.47 -21.79
N LYS A 516 -19.33 -11.36 -21.59
CA LYS A 516 -18.09 -11.42 -22.39
C LYS A 516 -18.40 -11.58 -23.89
N ALA A 517 -19.34 -12.46 -24.23
CA ALA A 517 -19.73 -12.76 -25.61
C ALA A 517 -20.34 -11.55 -26.33
N LEU A 518 -21.07 -10.67 -25.62
CA LEU A 518 -21.60 -9.43 -26.20
C LEU A 518 -20.50 -8.52 -26.78
N PHE A 519 -19.31 -8.55 -26.19
CA PHE A 519 -18.16 -7.76 -26.65
C PHE A 519 -17.20 -8.54 -27.55
N GLN A 520 -17.49 -9.79 -27.91
CA GLN A 520 -16.64 -10.52 -28.87
C GLN A 520 -17.11 -10.30 -30.32
N ASN A 521 -18.41 -10.06 -30.52
CA ASN A 521 -19.06 -10.09 -31.85
C ASN A 521 -19.30 -8.70 -32.49
N HIS A 522 -18.97 -7.58 -31.85
CA HIS A 522 -19.36 -6.24 -32.33
C HIS A 522 -18.17 -5.24 -32.42
N SER A 523 -17.34 -5.31 -33.47
CA SER A 523 -16.09 -4.54 -33.61
C SER A 523 -16.24 -3.02 -33.47
N GLU A 524 -17.07 -2.36 -34.28
CA GLU A 524 -17.10 -0.87 -34.32
C GLU A 524 -17.58 -0.23 -33.01
N LYS A 525 -18.47 -0.91 -32.28
CA LYS A 525 -18.94 -0.43 -30.97
C LYS A 525 -17.87 -0.58 -29.89
N ILE A 526 -16.98 -1.57 -30.03
CA ILE A 526 -15.92 -1.86 -29.06
C ILE A 526 -14.83 -0.79 -29.10
N ASP A 527 -14.47 -0.30 -30.28
CA ASP A 527 -13.42 0.71 -30.45
C ASP A 527 -13.83 2.03 -29.78
N ASN A 528 -15.07 2.47 -30.05
CA ASN A 528 -15.69 3.61 -29.38
C ASN A 528 -15.78 3.46 -27.85
N LEU A 529 -16.01 2.24 -27.35
CA LEU A 529 -16.05 1.96 -25.92
C LEU A 529 -14.64 2.00 -25.30
N ALA A 530 -13.63 1.48 -26.00
CA ALA A 530 -12.24 1.51 -25.56
C ALA A 530 -11.76 2.96 -25.36
N MET A 531 -12.07 3.85 -26.31
CA MET A 531 -11.74 5.28 -26.19
C MET A 531 -12.41 5.92 -24.98
N LYS A 532 -13.71 5.66 -24.76
CA LYS A 532 -14.43 6.16 -23.57
C LYS A 532 -13.87 5.62 -22.25
N ILE A 533 -13.36 4.38 -22.24
CA ILE A 533 -12.75 3.76 -21.05
C ILE A 533 -11.48 4.51 -20.65
N ILE A 534 -10.60 4.82 -21.61
CA ILE A 534 -9.35 5.54 -21.32
C ILE A 534 -9.62 7.00 -20.95
N GLU A 535 -10.52 7.69 -21.67
CA GLU A 535 -10.90 9.09 -21.39
C GLU A 535 -11.44 9.28 -19.97
N LYS A 536 -12.25 8.32 -19.49
CA LYS A 536 -12.84 8.35 -18.15
C LYS A 536 -11.97 7.73 -17.06
N GLY A 537 -10.86 7.12 -17.44
CA GLY A 537 -9.93 6.46 -16.54
C GLY A 537 -10.48 5.26 -15.78
N ILE A 538 -11.35 4.47 -16.43
CA ILE A 538 -12.04 3.31 -15.83
C ILE A 538 -11.44 1.96 -16.25
N HIS A 539 -10.14 1.96 -16.57
CA HIS A 539 -9.41 0.80 -17.09
C HIS A 539 -9.29 -0.36 -16.08
N ASN A 540 -9.40 -0.13 -14.77
CA ASN A 540 -9.17 -1.17 -13.75
C ASN A 540 -10.33 -2.16 -13.56
N HIS A 541 -11.45 -1.99 -14.26
CA HIS A 541 -12.60 -2.90 -14.14
C HIS A 541 -12.44 -4.11 -15.06
N LEU A 542 -12.94 -5.28 -14.64
CA LEU A 542 -12.81 -6.55 -15.34
C LEU A 542 -13.26 -6.47 -16.82
N LEU A 543 -14.43 -5.88 -17.06
CA LEU A 543 -14.94 -5.72 -18.43
C LEU A 543 -14.20 -4.65 -19.22
N SER A 544 -13.77 -3.57 -18.57
CA SER A 544 -12.98 -2.54 -19.24
C SER A 544 -11.68 -3.14 -19.79
N LEU A 545 -10.98 -3.96 -19.00
CA LEU A 545 -9.78 -4.67 -19.44
C LEU A 545 -10.09 -5.63 -20.59
N GLN A 546 -11.19 -6.37 -20.51
CA GLN A 546 -11.56 -7.28 -21.59
C GLN A 546 -11.86 -6.53 -22.90
N ILE A 547 -12.61 -5.43 -22.82
CA ILE A 547 -12.92 -4.59 -24.00
C ILE A 547 -11.62 -4.04 -24.59
N LEU A 548 -10.74 -3.47 -23.75
CA LEU A 548 -9.43 -2.98 -24.20
C LEU A 548 -8.58 -4.11 -24.83
N LYS A 549 -8.57 -5.31 -24.25
CA LYS A 549 -7.87 -6.48 -24.81
C LYS A 549 -8.38 -6.84 -26.21
N ILE A 550 -9.70 -6.78 -26.43
CA ILE A 550 -10.33 -7.12 -27.72
C ILE A 550 -10.15 -5.98 -28.74
N ALA A 551 -10.25 -4.73 -28.29
CA ALA A 551 -10.17 -3.53 -29.13
C ALA A 551 -8.75 -3.29 -29.62
N LEU A 552 -7.75 -3.37 -28.73
CA LEU A 552 -6.39 -2.90 -29.00
C LEU A 552 -5.76 -3.41 -30.32
N PRO A 553 -5.89 -4.70 -30.70
CA PRO A 553 -5.38 -5.19 -31.98
C PRO A 553 -6.13 -4.65 -33.21
N LYS A 554 -7.39 -4.23 -33.04
CA LYS A 554 -8.30 -3.76 -34.10
C LYS A 554 -8.29 -2.24 -34.27
N LEU A 555 -7.91 -1.50 -33.22
CA LEU A 555 -7.79 -0.04 -33.27
C LEU A 555 -6.84 0.41 -34.38
N VAL A 556 -7.22 1.48 -35.08
CA VAL A 556 -6.36 2.17 -36.03
C VAL A 556 -5.12 2.74 -35.31
N PRO A 557 -3.99 2.96 -36.01
CA PRO A 557 -2.73 3.37 -35.36
C PRO A 557 -2.85 4.59 -34.44
N GLU A 558 -3.62 5.61 -34.84
CA GLU A 558 -3.81 6.82 -34.04
C GLU A 558 -4.56 6.57 -32.72
N GLU A 559 -5.63 5.77 -32.74
CA GLU A 559 -6.39 5.42 -31.54
C GLU A 559 -5.59 4.48 -30.63
N ARG A 560 -4.87 3.53 -31.23
CA ARG A 560 -3.94 2.66 -30.52
C ARG A 560 -2.88 3.48 -29.80
N GLN A 561 -2.33 4.50 -30.44
CA GLN A 561 -1.35 5.40 -29.83
C GLN A 561 -1.92 6.14 -28.63
N LYS A 562 -3.17 6.63 -28.70
CA LYS A 562 -3.84 7.25 -27.54
C LYS A 562 -3.99 6.28 -26.35
N VAL A 563 -4.30 5.01 -26.62
CA VAL A 563 -4.34 3.97 -25.57
C VAL A 563 -2.95 3.76 -24.97
N ILE A 564 -1.91 3.67 -25.81
CA ILE A 564 -0.52 3.49 -25.37
C ILE A 564 -0.08 4.66 -24.47
N GLU A 565 -0.28 5.90 -24.92
CA GLU A 565 0.03 7.12 -24.17
C GLU A 565 -0.70 7.17 -22.83
N TYR A 566 -1.99 6.80 -22.82
CA TYR A 566 -2.77 6.70 -21.59
C TYR A 566 -2.11 5.74 -20.59
N PHE A 567 -1.76 4.52 -21.01
CA PHE A 567 -1.11 3.54 -20.13
C PHE A 567 0.31 3.92 -19.72
N GLN A 568 1.04 4.68 -20.55
CA GLN A 568 2.36 5.22 -20.19
C GLN A 568 2.27 6.30 -19.08
N GLN A 569 1.17 7.04 -19.01
CA GLN A 569 0.96 8.08 -17.99
C GLN A 569 0.49 7.51 -16.64
N LEU A 570 0.17 6.22 -16.56
CA LEU A 570 -0.25 5.58 -15.32
C LEU A 570 0.95 5.31 -14.41
N GLU A 571 1.05 6.07 -13.32
CA GLU A 571 2.00 5.80 -12.23
C GLU A 571 1.66 4.50 -11.47
N ASN A 572 0.36 4.17 -11.39
CA ASN A 572 -0.12 2.97 -10.72
C ASN A 572 -0.52 1.90 -11.75
N LEU A 573 0.20 0.78 -11.74
CA LEU A 573 -0.01 -0.36 -12.63
C LEU A 573 -0.96 -1.42 -12.06
N ASP A 574 -1.98 -1.01 -11.29
CA ASP A 574 -2.96 -1.90 -10.64
C ASP A 574 -3.66 -2.86 -11.63
N TYR A 575 -3.79 -2.48 -12.90
CA TYR A 575 -4.34 -3.34 -13.95
C TYR A 575 -3.51 -4.62 -14.19
N LEU A 576 -2.21 -4.61 -13.88
CA LEU A 576 -1.34 -5.80 -13.95
C LEU A 576 -1.65 -6.86 -12.88
N ARG A 577 -2.64 -6.61 -12.01
CA ARG A 577 -3.21 -7.63 -11.11
C ARG A 577 -4.18 -8.57 -11.82
N HIS A 578 -4.56 -8.25 -13.05
CA HIS A 578 -5.54 -9.00 -13.83
C HIS A 578 -4.88 -9.65 -15.05
N LYS A 579 -5.27 -10.89 -15.36
CA LYS A 579 -4.81 -11.62 -16.56
C LYS A 579 -5.02 -10.80 -17.84
N ASP A 580 -6.18 -10.16 -17.97
CA ASP A 580 -6.50 -9.33 -19.13
C ASP A 580 -5.67 -8.04 -19.15
N GLY A 581 -5.34 -7.46 -17.98
CA GLY A 581 -4.45 -6.30 -17.89
C GLY A 581 -3.01 -6.61 -18.29
N ILE A 582 -2.48 -7.78 -17.90
CA ILE A 582 -1.18 -8.27 -18.39
C ILE A 582 -1.22 -8.51 -19.90
N SER A 583 -2.34 -9.05 -20.39
CA SER A 583 -2.53 -9.27 -21.84
C SER A 583 -2.45 -7.95 -22.62
N ILE A 584 -3.14 -6.91 -22.14
CA ILE A 584 -3.07 -5.55 -22.72
C ILE A 584 -1.64 -5.02 -22.65
N PHE A 585 -0.99 -5.13 -21.50
CA PHE A 585 0.38 -4.67 -21.30
C PHE A 585 1.35 -5.31 -22.30
N CYS A 586 1.27 -6.62 -22.47
CA CYS A 586 2.12 -7.34 -23.41
C CYS A 586 1.82 -6.97 -24.86
N ALA A 587 0.55 -6.76 -25.21
CA ALA A 587 0.14 -6.31 -26.55
C ALA A 587 0.63 -4.88 -26.85
N ILE A 588 0.57 -3.99 -25.86
CA ILE A 588 1.16 -2.63 -25.95
C ILE A 588 2.67 -2.73 -26.20
N LEU A 589 3.40 -3.52 -25.40
CA LEU A 589 4.85 -3.64 -25.55
C LEU A 589 5.29 -4.15 -26.93
N ASN A 590 4.49 -5.00 -27.57
CA ASN A 590 4.77 -5.50 -28.91
C ASN A 590 4.83 -4.40 -29.98
N VAL A 591 4.01 -3.36 -29.84
CA VAL A 591 3.86 -2.29 -30.84
C VAL A 591 4.58 -0.99 -30.45
N THR A 592 5.05 -0.88 -29.21
CA THR A 592 5.76 0.33 -28.72
C THR A 592 7.21 0.41 -29.19
N ASP A 593 7.66 1.63 -29.44
CA ASP A 593 9.04 1.94 -29.82
C ASP A 593 10.04 1.90 -28.63
N LYS A 594 11.32 2.15 -28.91
CA LYS A 594 12.38 2.16 -27.88
C LYS A 594 12.16 3.22 -26.79
N LYS A 595 11.66 4.41 -27.13
CA LYS A 595 11.44 5.52 -26.19
C LYS A 595 10.26 5.23 -25.28
N GLU A 596 9.19 4.70 -25.83
CA GLU A 596 7.97 4.31 -25.13
C GLU A 596 8.21 3.17 -24.14
N ARG A 597 8.92 2.12 -24.58
CA ARG A 597 9.33 1.03 -23.68
C ARG A 597 10.15 1.55 -22.51
N LYS A 598 11.00 2.57 -22.71
CA LYS A 598 11.80 3.18 -21.63
C LYS A 598 10.91 3.83 -20.57
N ASN A 599 9.80 4.44 -20.97
CA ASN A 599 8.82 4.99 -20.04
C ASN A 599 8.09 3.89 -19.26
N PHE A 600 7.65 2.82 -19.94
CA PHE A 600 7.07 1.66 -19.27
C PHE A 600 8.03 1.02 -18.26
N LEU A 601 9.32 0.90 -18.61
CA LEU A 601 10.34 0.38 -17.71
C LEU A 601 10.48 1.22 -16.44
N LYS A 602 10.46 2.57 -16.55
CA LYS A 602 10.46 3.46 -15.39
C LYS A 602 9.23 3.28 -14.49
N ASN A 603 8.05 3.14 -15.09
CA ASN A 603 6.80 2.93 -14.35
C ASN A 603 6.82 1.57 -13.63
N ILE A 604 7.32 0.52 -14.29
CA ILE A 604 7.50 -0.81 -13.69
C ILE A 604 8.47 -0.76 -12.52
N GLN A 605 9.61 -0.10 -12.68
CA GLN A 605 10.59 0.04 -11.60
C GLN A 605 9.97 0.75 -10.39
N THR A 606 9.23 1.84 -10.63
CA THR A 606 8.52 2.56 -9.57
C THR A 606 7.47 1.68 -8.90
N TYR A 607 6.72 0.90 -9.68
CA TYR A 607 5.71 -0.03 -9.16
C TYR A 607 6.33 -1.17 -8.35
N MET A 608 7.48 -1.71 -8.77
CA MET A 608 8.25 -2.72 -8.04
C MET A 608 8.73 -2.18 -6.68
N GLN A 609 9.30 -0.96 -6.67
CA GLN A 609 9.78 -0.31 -5.44
C GLN A 609 8.65 0.00 -4.46
N GLN A 610 7.48 0.43 -4.96
CA GLN A 610 6.31 0.68 -4.12
C GLN A 610 5.68 -0.61 -3.59
N SER A 611 5.93 -1.74 -4.25
CA SER A 611 5.16 -2.96 -4.06
C SER A 611 5.99 -4.23 -4.14
N GLN A 612 7.07 -4.32 -3.35
CA GLN A 612 7.84 -5.57 -3.22
C GLN A 612 6.92 -6.77 -2.88
N GLU A 613 5.86 -6.55 -2.11
CA GLU A 613 4.84 -7.58 -1.84
C GLU A 613 4.15 -8.13 -3.11
N HIS A 614 4.05 -7.36 -4.20
CA HIS A 614 3.42 -7.81 -5.43
C HIS A 614 4.26 -8.83 -6.20
N LEU A 615 5.59 -8.74 -6.15
CA LEU A 615 6.44 -9.75 -6.79
C LEU A 615 6.24 -11.14 -6.17
N HIS A 616 6.03 -11.19 -4.85
CA HIS A 616 5.82 -12.44 -4.12
C HIS A 616 4.36 -12.91 -4.09
N ARG A 617 3.38 -11.99 -4.08
CA ARG A 617 1.96 -12.35 -3.89
C ARG A 617 1.13 -12.31 -5.16
N ASN A 618 1.49 -11.48 -6.13
CA ASN A 618 0.75 -11.42 -7.39
C ASN A 618 1.30 -12.49 -8.34
N SER A 619 0.58 -13.62 -8.37
CA SER A 619 0.94 -14.79 -9.19
C SER A 619 1.12 -14.51 -10.68
N GLN A 620 0.72 -13.34 -11.20
CA GLN A 620 0.79 -13.03 -12.62
C GLN A 620 1.72 -11.86 -12.97
N PHE A 621 2.11 -11.01 -12.01
CA PHE A 621 2.93 -9.82 -12.33
C PHE A 621 4.30 -10.19 -12.94
N TYR A 622 4.88 -11.31 -12.53
CA TYR A 622 6.16 -11.79 -13.07
C TYR A 622 6.13 -12.00 -14.60
N LEU A 623 4.96 -12.25 -15.18
CA LEU A 623 4.79 -12.41 -16.62
C LEU A 623 4.96 -11.08 -17.36
N ALA A 624 4.51 -9.98 -16.77
CA ALA A 624 4.75 -8.64 -17.30
C ALA A 624 6.26 -8.31 -17.26
N LEU A 625 6.95 -8.71 -16.19
CA LEU A 625 8.41 -8.57 -16.10
C LEU A 625 9.14 -9.42 -17.14
N GLN A 626 8.74 -10.68 -17.33
CA GLN A 626 9.30 -11.53 -18.40
C GLN A 626 9.12 -10.86 -19.76
N LYS A 627 7.92 -10.32 -20.04
CA LYS A 627 7.67 -9.61 -21.30
C LYS A 627 8.68 -8.47 -21.48
N VAL A 628 8.83 -7.61 -20.49
CA VAL A 628 9.75 -6.46 -20.55
C VAL A 628 11.19 -6.91 -20.77
N ILE A 629 11.64 -7.91 -20.01
CA ILE A 629 13.00 -8.46 -20.10
C ILE A 629 13.29 -8.96 -21.52
N PHE A 630 12.32 -9.61 -22.18
CA PHE A 630 12.52 -10.20 -23.49
C PHE A 630 12.16 -9.31 -24.68
N THR A 631 11.51 -8.17 -24.46
CA THR A 631 11.19 -7.21 -25.53
C THR A 631 12.02 -5.93 -25.47
N TYR A 632 12.95 -5.78 -24.54
CA TYR A 632 13.71 -4.54 -24.41
C TYR A 632 15.13 -4.72 -24.96
N ASP A 633 15.48 -3.92 -25.99
CA ASP A 633 16.77 -4.08 -26.69
C ASP A 633 17.98 -3.62 -25.86
N ASP A 634 17.79 -2.64 -24.97
CA ASP A 634 18.83 -2.16 -24.06
C ASP A 634 18.83 -3.00 -22.77
N THR A 635 19.37 -4.21 -22.90
CA THR A 635 19.50 -5.22 -21.85
C THR A 635 20.33 -4.74 -20.65
N LYS A 636 21.26 -3.80 -20.85
CA LYS A 636 22.01 -3.15 -19.76
C LYS A 636 21.07 -2.36 -18.84
N GLN A 637 20.11 -1.64 -19.42
CA GLN A 637 19.10 -0.95 -18.63
C GLN A 637 18.12 -1.93 -17.96
N VAL A 638 17.75 -3.04 -18.61
CA VAL A 638 16.95 -4.12 -17.98
C VAL A 638 17.67 -4.68 -16.77
N ASN A 639 18.97 -4.94 -16.89
CA ASN A 639 19.79 -5.41 -15.78
C ASN A 639 19.72 -4.44 -14.59
N LYS A 640 19.99 -3.16 -14.85
CA LYS A 640 20.00 -2.11 -13.82
C LYS A 640 18.64 -1.85 -13.17
N SER A 641 17.55 -1.89 -13.94
CA SER A 641 16.21 -1.52 -13.45
C SER A 641 15.38 -2.69 -12.93
N ILE A 642 15.66 -3.93 -13.36
CA ILE A 642 14.87 -5.12 -13.00
C ILE A 642 15.74 -6.20 -12.38
N LEU A 643 16.74 -6.72 -13.11
CA LEU A 643 17.46 -7.93 -12.68
C LEU A 643 18.21 -7.71 -11.35
N GLN A 644 18.92 -6.60 -11.20
CA GLN A 644 19.62 -6.28 -9.94
C GLN A 644 18.68 -6.16 -8.74
N GLU A 645 17.42 -5.76 -8.95
CA GLU A 645 16.43 -5.65 -7.87
C GLU A 645 15.86 -7.02 -7.47
N ILE A 646 15.68 -7.96 -8.41
CA ILE A 646 15.04 -9.27 -8.14
C ILE A 646 16.01 -10.41 -7.89
N LEU A 647 17.25 -10.34 -8.42
CA LEU A 647 18.24 -11.41 -8.31
C LEU A 647 18.53 -11.84 -6.86
N PRO A 648 18.65 -10.94 -5.86
CA PRO A 648 18.89 -11.37 -4.47
C PRO A 648 17.84 -12.33 -3.89
N GLU A 649 16.65 -12.40 -4.48
CA GLU A 649 15.52 -13.20 -4.00
C GLU A 649 15.20 -14.42 -4.89
N TRP A 650 16.06 -14.73 -5.86
CA TRP A 650 15.70 -15.68 -6.93
C TRP A 650 15.40 -17.11 -6.45
N LEU A 651 16.09 -17.59 -5.41
CA LEU A 651 15.80 -18.88 -4.76
C LEU A 651 14.60 -18.79 -3.80
N ASN A 652 14.31 -17.61 -3.26
CA ASN A 652 13.30 -17.41 -2.23
C ASN A 652 11.90 -17.12 -2.78
N SER A 653 11.78 -16.93 -4.10
CA SER A 653 10.53 -16.56 -4.76
C SER A 653 10.28 -17.42 -5.99
N VAL A 654 9.23 -18.24 -5.97
CA VAL A 654 8.80 -19.08 -7.10
C VAL A 654 8.61 -18.26 -8.39
N HIS A 655 8.18 -17.02 -8.27
CA HIS A 655 7.96 -16.14 -9.41
C HIS A 655 9.26 -15.58 -9.99
N VAL A 656 10.21 -15.20 -9.13
CA VAL A 656 11.54 -14.77 -9.58
C VAL A 656 12.30 -15.95 -10.17
N PHE A 657 12.24 -17.11 -9.54
CA PHE A 657 12.78 -18.36 -10.08
C PHE A 657 12.27 -18.63 -11.50
N LYS A 658 10.97 -18.47 -11.76
CA LYS A 658 10.40 -18.60 -13.13
C LYS A 658 10.95 -17.57 -14.11
N ILE A 659 11.19 -16.33 -13.68
CA ILE A 659 11.86 -15.31 -14.53
C ILE A 659 13.26 -15.79 -14.89
N ILE A 660 14.07 -16.16 -13.90
CA ILE A 660 15.45 -16.61 -14.12
C ILE A 660 15.49 -17.90 -14.95
N GLN A 661 14.64 -18.87 -14.64
CA GLN A 661 14.48 -20.09 -15.41
C GLN A 661 14.15 -19.78 -16.87
N SER A 662 13.27 -18.81 -17.14
CA SER A 662 12.95 -18.43 -18.52
C SER A 662 14.10 -17.75 -19.26
N ILE A 663 15.07 -17.13 -18.57
CA ILE A 663 16.29 -16.60 -19.18
C ILE A 663 17.17 -17.75 -19.67
N TYR A 664 17.35 -18.80 -18.85
CA TYR A 664 18.19 -19.96 -19.19
C TYR A 664 17.49 -21.02 -20.04
N GLN A 665 16.16 -21.07 -20.02
CA GLN A 665 15.35 -21.99 -20.81
C GLN A 665 14.30 -21.21 -21.62
N PRO A 666 14.71 -20.57 -22.73
CA PRO A 666 13.81 -19.75 -23.55
C PRO A 666 12.58 -20.51 -24.05
N LYS A 667 12.69 -21.82 -24.29
CA LYS A 667 11.56 -22.66 -24.74
C LYS A 667 10.39 -22.72 -23.75
N LEU A 668 10.63 -22.57 -22.44
CA LEU A 668 9.54 -22.49 -21.46
C LEU A 668 8.77 -21.17 -21.54
N ARG A 669 9.28 -20.17 -22.25
CA ARG A 669 8.55 -18.92 -22.50
C ARG A 669 7.33 -19.20 -23.36
N ASP A 670 7.46 -20.08 -24.35
CA ASP A 670 6.39 -20.40 -25.31
C ASP A 670 5.27 -21.24 -24.67
N ASP A 671 5.60 -21.99 -23.61
CA ASP A 671 4.62 -22.74 -22.81
C ASP A 671 3.73 -21.85 -21.94
N LEU A 672 4.06 -20.55 -21.80
CA LEU A 672 3.15 -19.58 -21.18
C LEU A 672 1.97 -19.37 -22.12
N LYS A 673 0.92 -20.17 -21.94
CA LYS A 673 -0.39 -20.10 -22.60
C LYS A 673 -1.11 -18.75 -22.35
N PHE A 674 -0.52 -17.65 -22.79
CA PHE A 674 -1.21 -16.38 -22.97
C PHE A 674 -1.69 -16.33 -24.41
N ASP A 675 -3.01 -16.52 -24.58
CA ASP A 675 -3.78 -16.38 -25.81
C ASP A 675 -3.07 -15.48 -26.84
N ASN A 676 -2.31 -16.05 -27.78
CA ASN A 676 -1.73 -15.38 -28.96
C ASN A 676 -0.97 -14.05 -28.73
N ILE A 677 -0.50 -13.75 -27.52
CA ILE A 677 0.36 -12.58 -27.24
C ILE A 677 1.79 -13.09 -27.06
N GLY A 678 2.29 -13.77 -28.10
CA GLY A 678 3.65 -14.25 -28.14
C GLY A 678 4.67 -13.11 -28.09
N LEU A 679 5.94 -13.48 -27.94
CA LEU A 679 7.06 -12.66 -28.43
C LEU A 679 7.08 -12.58 -29.96
N SER A 680 6.28 -13.39 -30.65
CA SER A 680 6.00 -13.16 -32.07
C SER A 680 5.36 -11.77 -32.25
N ASN A 681 5.84 -11.01 -33.23
CA ASN A 681 5.35 -9.68 -33.60
C ASN A 681 5.76 -8.53 -32.66
N THR A 682 6.90 -8.62 -31.97
CA THR A 682 7.50 -7.41 -31.36
C THR A 682 8.25 -6.60 -32.41
N ILE A 683 8.27 -5.27 -32.28
CA ILE A 683 9.18 -4.42 -33.08
C ILE A 683 10.59 -4.31 -32.45
N SER A 684 10.99 -5.25 -31.58
CA SER A 684 12.34 -5.30 -31.02
C SER A 684 13.34 -5.68 -32.12
N LEU A 685 14.44 -4.93 -32.21
CA LEU A 685 15.42 -5.10 -33.29
C LEU A 685 16.60 -5.99 -32.89
N LYS A 686 16.80 -6.22 -31.59
CA LYS A 686 17.89 -7.07 -31.12
C LYS A 686 17.57 -8.54 -31.39
N ASP A 687 18.55 -9.25 -31.90
CA ASP A 687 18.49 -10.70 -32.06
C ASP A 687 18.20 -11.39 -30.71
N ASP A 688 17.33 -12.40 -30.74
CA ASP A 688 16.88 -13.10 -29.54
C ASP A 688 18.03 -13.86 -28.87
N GLU A 689 18.92 -14.49 -29.62
CA GLU A 689 20.06 -15.21 -29.05
C GLU A 689 21.05 -14.25 -28.40
N ILE A 690 21.34 -13.12 -29.04
CA ILE A 690 22.19 -12.07 -28.47
C ILE A 690 21.57 -11.53 -27.18
N ARG A 691 20.27 -11.20 -27.19
CA ARG A 691 19.56 -10.70 -26.00
C ARG A 691 19.62 -11.70 -24.86
N ILE A 692 19.35 -12.98 -25.15
CA ILE A 692 19.34 -14.05 -24.15
C ILE A 692 20.74 -14.21 -23.55
N LYS A 693 21.78 -14.24 -24.38
CA LYS A 693 23.17 -14.37 -23.91
C LYS A 693 23.54 -13.24 -22.95
N GLU A 694 23.29 -11.99 -23.31
CA GLU A 694 23.58 -10.85 -22.43
C GLU A 694 22.81 -10.92 -21.09
N LEU A 695 21.53 -11.33 -21.14
CA LEU A 695 20.73 -11.51 -19.93
C LEU A 695 21.27 -12.65 -19.05
N GLN A 696 21.73 -13.75 -19.65
CA GLN A 696 22.39 -14.84 -18.94
C GLN A 696 23.67 -14.34 -18.27
N ASP A 697 24.53 -13.62 -19.01
CA ASP A 697 25.75 -13.00 -18.49
C ASP A 697 25.48 -12.08 -17.28
N TYR A 698 24.43 -11.24 -17.34
CA TYR A 698 24.08 -10.38 -16.22
C TYR A 698 23.62 -11.12 -14.96
N CYS A 699 22.98 -12.27 -15.12
CA CYS A 699 22.52 -13.07 -13.98
C CYS A 699 23.58 -14.03 -13.44
N PHE A 700 24.61 -14.33 -14.25
CA PHE A 700 25.52 -15.45 -14.06
C PHE A 700 26.20 -15.46 -12.68
N ASP A 701 26.90 -14.38 -12.31
CA ASP A 701 27.66 -14.33 -11.06
C ASP A 701 26.77 -14.46 -9.81
N SER A 702 25.60 -13.80 -9.84
CA SER A 702 24.65 -13.86 -8.72
C SER A 702 24.09 -15.27 -8.53
N ILE A 703 23.77 -15.96 -9.63
CA ILE A 703 23.27 -17.33 -9.60
C ILE A 703 24.38 -18.29 -9.15
N LEU A 704 25.58 -18.17 -9.72
CA LEU A 704 26.74 -19.00 -9.38
C LEU A 704 27.04 -18.91 -7.87
N ASN A 705 27.16 -17.69 -7.34
CA ASN A 705 27.42 -17.46 -5.92
C ASN A 705 26.30 -18.01 -5.03
N SER A 706 25.03 -17.82 -5.43
CA SER A 706 23.89 -18.35 -4.68
C SER A 706 23.89 -19.88 -4.62
N LEU A 707 24.20 -20.54 -5.74
CA LEU A 707 24.29 -22.00 -5.81
C LEU A 707 25.50 -22.55 -5.04
N GLN A 708 26.65 -21.86 -5.06
CA GLN A 708 27.81 -22.25 -4.28
C GLN A 708 27.59 -22.11 -2.76
N GLN A 709 26.78 -21.13 -2.35
CA GLN A 709 26.43 -20.91 -0.95
C GLN A 709 25.25 -21.78 -0.47
N SER A 710 24.48 -22.34 -1.40
CA SER A 710 23.32 -23.17 -1.07
C SER A 710 23.70 -24.50 -0.42
N GLU A 711 22.89 -24.93 0.56
CA GLU A 711 23.01 -26.27 1.13
C GLU A 711 22.70 -27.35 0.09
N THR A 712 23.25 -28.55 0.27
CA THR A 712 23.02 -29.71 -0.60
C THR A 712 21.55 -30.11 -0.72
N SER A 713 20.70 -29.70 0.22
CA SER A 713 19.25 -29.91 0.23
C SER A 713 18.54 -29.29 -0.99
N ILE A 714 19.08 -28.19 -1.54
CA ILE A 714 18.52 -27.53 -2.73
C ILE A 714 18.63 -28.41 -3.99
N LEU A 715 19.58 -29.34 -4.02
CA LEU A 715 19.76 -30.33 -5.10
C LEU A 715 18.72 -31.46 -5.06
N VAL A 716 17.80 -31.47 -4.09
CA VAL A 716 16.69 -32.42 -4.06
C VAL A 716 15.44 -31.84 -4.72
N GLU A 717 15.36 -30.51 -4.90
CA GLU A 717 14.20 -29.88 -5.53
C GLU A 717 14.19 -30.06 -7.05
N SER A 718 13.24 -30.85 -7.57
CA SER A 718 13.18 -31.19 -9.01
C SER A 718 13.23 -29.98 -9.96
N ASN A 719 12.58 -28.86 -9.61
CA ASN A 719 12.59 -27.64 -10.44
C ASN A 719 13.97 -27.00 -10.50
N ILE A 720 14.66 -26.93 -9.35
CA ILE A 720 16.00 -26.35 -9.26
C ILE A 720 17.00 -27.25 -9.99
N ASN A 721 16.89 -28.57 -9.87
CA ASN A 721 17.74 -29.50 -10.62
C ASN A 721 17.58 -29.38 -12.13
N GLN A 722 16.34 -29.20 -12.60
CA GLN A 722 16.09 -28.94 -14.00
C GLN A 722 16.75 -27.62 -14.43
N PHE A 723 16.64 -26.56 -13.62
CA PHE A 723 17.33 -25.29 -13.87
C PHE A 723 18.86 -25.45 -13.88
N ILE A 724 19.44 -26.17 -12.92
CA ILE A 724 20.89 -26.44 -12.84
C ILE A 724 21.39 -27.12 -14.12
N CYS A 725 20.62 -28.02 -14.71
CA CYS A 725 20.99 -28.62 -15.99
C CYS A 725 21.16 -27.56 -17.09
N TYR A 726 20.23 -26.61 -17.21
CA TYR A 726 20.35 -25.51 -18.18
C TYR A 726 21.48 -24.53 -17.83
N PHE A 727 21.74 -24.31 -16.55
CA PHE A 727 22.86 -23.49 -16.09
C PHE A 727 24.21 -24.14 -16.42
N ILE A 728 24.35 -25.45 -16.23
CA ILE A 728 25.53 -26.24 -16.61
C ILE A 728 25.74 -26.22 -18.14
N GLN A 729 24.67 -26.41 -18.92
CA GLN A 729 24.72 -26.28 -20.38
C GLN A 729 25.24 -24.90 -20.79
N TYR A 730 24.77 -23.83 -20.14
CA TYR A 730 25.26 -22.48 -20.38
C TYR A 730 26.75 -22.33 -20.06
N ILE A 731 27.18 -22.77 -18.87
CA ILE A 731 28.59 -22.72 -18.44
C ILE A 731 29.51 -23.38 -19.46
N ILE A 732 29.15 -24.59 -19.91
CA ILE A 732 29.99 -25.38 -20.81
C ILE A 732 29.96 -24.82 -22.23
N LYS A 733 28.77 -24.51 -22.77
CA LYS A 733 28.61 -23.98 -24.14
C LYS A 733 29.39 -22.68 -24.35
N TYR A 734 29.48 -21.83 -23.33
CA TYR A 734 30.19 -20.55 -23.40
C TYR A 734 31.51 -20.53 -22.65
N SER A 735 32.05 -21.69 -22.25
CA SER A 735 33.35 -21.84 -21.59
C SER A 735 33.57 -20.87 -20.42
N GLN A 736 32.59 -20.76 -19.51
CA GLN A 736 32.63 -19.84 -18.37
C GLN A 736 33.59 -20.34 -17.27
N VAL A 737 34.90 -20.10 -17.44
CA VAL A 737 35.99 -20.67 -16.61
C VAL A 737 35.81 -20.42 -15.11
N GLN A 738 35.24 -19.27 -14.73
CA GLN A 738 34.98 -18.94 -13.32
C GLN A 738 33.98 -19.88 -12.61
N ALA A 739 33.19 -20.67 -13.34
CA ALA A 739 32.31 -21.70 -12.77
C ALA A 739 32.94 -23.11 -12.75
N LEU A 740 34.22 -23.25 -13.08
CA LEU A 740 34.88 -24.55 -13.15
C LEU A 740 34.89 -25.28 -11.78
N ASP A 741 35.08 -24.54 -10.69
CA ASP A 741 35.00 -25.10 -9.34
C ASP A 741 33.58 -25.51 -8.94
N PHE A 742 32.57 -24.79 -9.43
CA PHE A 742 31.18 -25.21 -9.27
C PHE A 742 30.93 -26.54 -9.99
N ILE A 743 31.37 -26.70 -11.24
CA ILE A 743 31.24 -27.97 -11.99
C ILE A 743 31.99 -29.11 -11.28
N LYS A 744 33.22 -28.87 -10.83
CA LYS A 744 33.98 -29.87 -10.04
C LYS A 744 33.24 -30.25 -8.76
N THR A 745 32.64 -29.30 -8.07
CA THR A 745 31.86 -29.53 -6.85
C THR A 745 30.62 -30.38 -7.14
N GLN A 746 29.88 -30.08 -8.21
CA GLN A 746 28.73 -30.89 -8.65
C GLN A 746 29.15 -32.32 -8.99
N ILE A 747 30.23 -32.49 -9.76
CA ILE A 747 30.81 -33.81 -10.07
C ILE A 747 31.20 -34.56 -8.79
N LYS A 748 31.87 -33.89 -7.86
CA LYS A 748 32.27 -34.49 -6.59
C LYS A 748 31.05 -34.93 -5.79
N GLN A 749 30.01 -34.09 -5.70
CA GLN A 749 28.76 -34.44 -5.01
C GLN A 749 28.09 -35.65 -5.66
N LEU A 750 28.02 -35.72 -6.99
CA LEU A 750 27.45 -36.88 -7.71
C LEU A 750 28.21 -38.18 -7.47
N LEU A 751 29.55 -38.12 -7.36
CA LEU A 751 30.41 -39.29 -7.14
C LEU A 751 30.55 -39.72 -5.67
N TYR A 752 30.50 -38.78 -4.74
CA TYR A 752 30.94 -38.98 -3.34
C TYR A 752 29.86 -38.75 -2.29
N PHE A 753 28.58 -38.57 -2.63
CA PHE A 753 27.55 -38.42 -1.62
C PHE A 753 27.37 -39.74 -0.82
N LYS A 754 28.12 -39.87 0.28
CA LYS A 754 27.80 -40.77 1.38
C LYS A 754 26.61 -40.15 2.09
N VAL A 755 25.49 -40.88 2.13
CA VAL A 755 24.29 -40.47 2.87
C VAL A 755 24.56 -40.64 4.36
N ASP A 756 25.38 -39.76 4.95
CA ASP A 756 25.63 -39.78 6.40
C ASP A 756 24.55 -39.01 7.18
N THR A 757 23.55 -38.42 6.51
CA THR A 757 22.49 -37.65 7.18
C THR A 757 21.09 -37.91 6.62
N ILE A 758 20.22 -38.40 7.52
CA ILE A 758 18.75 -38.20 7.61
C ILE A 758 17.82 -39.31 7.10
N PHE A 759 18.24 -40.26 6.25
CA PHE A 759 17.38 -41.41 5.91
C PHE A 759 18.15 -42.72 5.83
N SER A 760 18.44 -43.36 6.97
CA SER A 760 18.25 -44.81 7.13
C SER A 760 18.65 -45.32 8.52
N ARG A 761 17.76 -46.11 9.14
CA ARG A 761 18.16 -47.26 9.96
C ARG A 761 17.98 -48.59 9.20
N GLU A 762 17.63 -48.54 7.91
CA GLU A 762 17.33 -49.75 7.10
C GLU A 762 18.17 -49.87 5.80
N PHE A 763 19.15 -49.00 5.55
CA PHE A 763 20.00 -49.04 4.34
C PHE A 763 21.51 -49.16 4.64
N GLU A 764 21.89 -49.44 5.89
CA GLU A 764 23.29 -49.46 6.36
C GLU A 764 24.16 -50.63 5.82
N GLN A 765 23.69 -51.42 4.85
CA GLN A 765 24.46 -52.57 4.34
C GLN A 765 24.92 -52.48 2.88
N ASN A 766 24.60 -51.41 2.15
CA ASN A 766 25.17 -51.20 0.81
C ASN A 766 25.70 -49.77 0.71
N GLU A 767 26.93 -49.62 0.22
CA GLU A 767 27.53 -48.35 -0.21
C GLU A 767 26.65 -47.75 -1.33
N ASN A 768 25.53 -47.15 -0.96
CA ASN A 768 24.51 -46.70 -1.90
C ASN A 768 25.00 -45.42 -2.57
N TYR A 769 25.61 -45.59 -3.75
CA TYR A 769 25.96 -44.49 -4.63
C TYR A 769 24.70 -43.68 -4.96
N TRP A 770 24.67 -42.42 -4.52
CA TRP A 770 23.56 -41.48 -4.69
C TRP A 770 23.07 -41.37 -6.14
N ILE A 771 23.99 -41.44 -7.10
CA ILE A 771 23.69 -41.43 -8.53
C ILE A 771 22.90 -42.66 -9.02
N LEU A 772 22.99 -43.80 -8.35
CA LEU A 772 22.25 -45.02 -8.74
C LEU A 772 20.80 -44.99 -8.27
N THR A 773 20.49 -44.19 -7.25
CA THR A 773 19.23 -44.23 -6.52
C THR A 773 18.40 -42.96 -6.66
N GLN A 774 19.00 -41.78 -6.83
CA GLN A 774 18.28 -40.51 -6.86
C GLN A 774 18.03 -39.99 -8.29
N PRO A 775 16.77 -39.87 -8.74
CA PRO A 775 16.42 -39.36 -10.07
C PRO A 775 16.98 -37.97 -10.39
N GLU A 776 17.08 -37.11 -9.38
CA GLU A 776 17.60 -35.75 -9.46
C GLU A 776 19.09 -35.74 -9.80
N ALA A 777 19.89 -36.54 -9.07
CA ALA A 777 21.31 -36.74 -9.34
C ALA A 777 21.54 -37.31 -10.74
N GLN A 778 20.72 -38.29 -11.14
CA GLN A 778 20.75 -38.87 -12.49
C GLN A 778 20.46 -37.82 -13.57
N ARG A 779 19.57 -36.87 -13.33
CA ARG A 779 19.27 -35.81 -14.29
C ARG A 779 20.49 -34.90 -14.52
N ILE A 780 21.15 -34.47 -13.44
CA ILE A 780 22.36 -33.63 -13.53
C ILE A 780 23.51 -34.41 -14.17
N ALA A 781 23.71 -35.67 -13.76
CA ALA A 781 24.73 -36.55 -14.35
C ALA A 781 24.50 -36.76 -15.85
N LYS A 782 23.27 -37.05 -16.26
CA LYS A 782 22.90 -37.18 -17.68
C LYS A 782 23.21 -35.89 -18.44
N CYS A 783 22.86 -34.73 -17.86
CA CYS A 783 23.14 -33.44 -18.46
C CYS A 783 24.65 -33.25 -18.71
N LEU A 784 25.50 -33.52 -17.73
CA LEU A 784 26.96 -33.42 -17.87
C LEU A 784 27.51 -34.35 -18.96
N ILE A 785 27.03 -35.60 -19.01
CA ILE A 785 27.41 -36.57 -20.06
C ILE A 785 27.05 -36.03 -21.45
N GLN A 786 25.85 -35.49 -21.60
CA GLN A 786 25.39 -34.91 -22.88
C GLN A 786 26.21 -33.69 -23.32
N GLN A 787 26.91 -33.02 -22.41
CA GLN A 787 27.75 -31.87 -22.75
C GLN A 787 29.15 -32.24 -23.23
N GLN A 788 29.58 -33.51 -23.18
CA GLN A 788 30.94 -33.91 -23.55
C GLN A 788 31.32 -33.49 -24.98
N GLN A 789 30.39 -33.59 -25.93
CA GLN A 789 30.67 -33.26 -27.34
C GLN A 789 30.88 -31.77 -27.60
N ILE A 790 30.31 -30.90 -26.76
CA ILE A 790 30.35 -29.44 -26.91
C ILE A 790 31.43 -28.84 -25.99
N ALA A 791 31.91 -29.61 -25.00
CA ALA A 791 32.92 -29.15 -24.07
C ALA A 791 34.27 -28.90 -24.76
N GLU A 792 34.86 -27.74 -24.47
CA GLU A 792 36.17 -27.34 -24.95
C GLU A 792 37.14 -27.11 -23.77
N ASN A 793 38.43 -27.04 -24.06
CA ASN A 793 39.47 -26.65 -23.10
C ASN A 793 39.43 -27.46 -21.78
N GLU A 794 39.55 -26.79 -20.63
CA GLU A 794 39.56 -27.43 -19.31
C GLU A 794 38.25 -28.18 -19.00
N PHE A 795 37.10 -27.69 -19.51
CA PHE A 795 35.83 -28.39 -19.33
C PHE A 795 35.83 -29.75 -20.01
N LYS A 796 36.44 -29.87 -21.19
CA LYS A 796 36.56 -31.15 -21.90
C LYS A 796 37.30 -32.19 -21.06
N VAL A 797 38.46 -31.82 -20.51
CA VAL A 797 39.27 -32.72 -19.67
C VAL A 797 38.50 -33.17 -18.42
N ILE A 798 37.80 -32.23 -17.76
CA ILE A 798 37.01 -32.53 -16.56
C ILE A 798 35.83 -33.47 -16.89
N ILE A 799 35.11 -33.20 -17.98
CA ILE A 799 33.93 -33.98 -18.37
C ILE A 799 34.33 -35.36 -18.89
N ASP A 800 35.42 -35.47 -19.66
CA ASP A 800 35.94 -36.76 -20.14
C ASP A 800 36.31 -37.67 -18.96
N ASN A 801 37.05 -37.14 -17.98
CA ASN A 801 37.42 -37.86 -16.76
C ASN A 801 36.17 -38.25 -15.95
N TYR A 802 35.19 -37.34 -15.84
CA TYR A 802 33.92 -37.65 -15.20
C TYR A 802 33.16 -38.78 -15.90
N CYS A 803 33.06 -38.76 -17.24
CA CYS A 803 32.37 -39.79 -18.01
C CYS A 803 33.02 -41.16 -17.83
N GLN A 804 34.36 -41.24 -17.82
CA GLN A 804 35.09 -42.48 -17.54
C GLN A 804 34.83 -43.02 -16.12
N LYS A 805 34.79 -42.14 -15.11
CA LYS A 805 34.45 -42.52 -13.73
C LYS A 805 33.01 -43.01 -13.61
N ILE A 806 32.06 -42.32 -14.23
CA ILE A 806 30.65 -42.73 -14.25
C ILE A 806 30.46 -44.05 -14.99
N GLN A 807 31.09 -44.23 -16.15
CA GLN A 807 31.10 -45.52 -16.85
C GLN A 807 31.57 -46.62 -15.91
N SER A 808 32.76 -46.46 -15.32
CA SER A 808 33.35 -47.47 -14.45
C SER A 808 32.41 -47.83 -13.30
N LEU A 809 31.83 -46.82 -12.64
CA LEU A 809 30.87 -46.97 -11.56
C LEU A 809 29.60 -47.72 -11.99
N LEU A 810 29.01 -47.35 -13.13
CA LEU A 810 27.79 -47.96 -13.66
C LEU A 810 28.01 -49.42 -14.09
N ILE A 811 29.18 -49.73 -14.68
CA ILE A 811 29.56 -51.09 -15.10
C ILE A 811 29.88 -51.98 -13.89
N GLN A 812 30.61 -51.47 -12.89
CA GLN A 812 30.85 -52.20 -11.64
C GLN A 812 29.54 -52.56 -10.93
N ASN A 813 28.55 -51.68 -11.03
CA ASN A 813 27.21 -51.86 -10.44
C ASN A 813 26.14 -52.20 -11.49
N LEU A 814 26.52 -52.86 -12.61
CA LEU A 814 25.65 -53.03 -13.77
C LEU A 814 24.27 -53.61 -13.42
N LYS A 815 24.22 -54.55 -12.48
CA LYS A 815 22.94 -55.16 -12.07
C LYS A 815 21.95 -54.15 -11.52
N VAL A 816 22.40 -53.30 -10.59
CA VAL A 816 21.59 -52.23 -9.98
C VAL A 816 21.27 -51.17 -11.04
N THR A 817 22.24 -50.82 -11.87
CA THR A 817 22.07 -49.85 -12.96
C THR A 817 20.94 -50.25 -13.92
N LEU A 818 20.87 -51.52 -14.34
CA LEU A 818 19.89 -51.97 -15.33
C LEU A 818 18.45 -52.05 -14.80
N ILE A 819 18.28 -52.24 -13.49
CA ILE A 819 16.94 -52.30 -12.86
C ILE A 819 16.48 -50.95 -12.33
N SER A 820 17.37 -49.95 -12.25
CA SER A 820 17.04 -48.60 -11.78
C SER A 820 16.92 -47.59 -12.93
N LYS A 821 16.55 -46.34 -12.61
CA LYS A 821 16.57 -45.24 -13.57
C LYS A 821 17.99 -44.84 -14.02
N ALA A 822 19.04 -45.36 -13.36
CA ALA A 822 20.43 -45.12 -13.77
C ALA A 822 20.77 -45.73 -15.15
N ILE A 823 19.97 -46.66 -15.67
CA ILE A 823 20.10 -47.15 -17.06
C ILE A 823 20.08 -46.00 -18.08
N TYR A 824 19.40 -44.89 -17.80
CA TYR A 824 19.40 -43.72 -18.68
C TYR A 824 20.76 -43.00 -18.74
N LEU A 825 21.62 -43.17 -17.73
CA LEU A 825 23.00 -42.69 -17.76
C LEU A 825 23.86 -43.56 -18.68
N LEU A 826 23.68 -44.88 -18.61
CA LEU A 826 24.35 -45.83 -19.50
C LEU A 826 23.99 -45.55 -20.97
N LEU A 827 22.70 -45.35 -21.25
CA LEU A 827 22.23 -44.93 -22.57
C LEU A 827 22.84 -43.59 -23.01
N ALA A 828 22.90 -42.60 -22.10
CA ALA A 828 23.52 -41.32 -22.40
C ALA A 828 25.01 -41.44 -22.74
N LEU A 829 25.76 -42.31 -22.06
CA LEU A 829 27.15 -42.62 -22.40
C LEU A 829 27.25 -43.22 -23.82
N ILE A 830 26.40 -44.19 -24.16
CA ILE A 830 26.38 -44.83 -25.48
C ILE A 830 26.06 -43.82 -26.59
N GLU A 831 25.11 -42.92 -26.35
CA GLU A 831 24.61 -41.98 -27.36
C GLU A 831 25.50 -40.74 -27.54
N ASN A 832 26.10 -40.24 -26.47
CA ASN A 832 26.68 -38.89 -26.45
C ASN A 832 28.19 -38.87 -26.21
N THR A 833 28.83 -40.02 -25.98
CA THR A 833 30.26 -40.05 -25.65
C THR A 833 31.12 -40.87 -26.60
N ASN A 834 32.42 -40.60 -26.58
CA ASN A 834 33.43 -41.44 -27.22
C ASN A 834 33.61 -42.81 -26.53
N LEU A 835 32.92 -43.07 -25.42
CA LEU A 835 33.00 -44.33 -24.66
C LEU A 835 32.00 -45.39 -25.17
N LYS A 836 31.23 -45.09 -26.22
CA LYS A 836 30.18 -45.96 -26.77
C LYS A 836 30.60 -47.42 -26.91
N ASP A 837 31.68 -47.68 -27.65
CA ASP A 837 32.09 -49.05 -27.95
C ASP A 837 32.58 -49.79 -26.71
N GLN A 838 33.28 -49.10 -25.82
CA GLN A 838 33.75 -49.66 -24.55
C GLN A 838 32.57 -50.03 -23.65
N VAL A 839 31.60 -49.14 -23.48
CA VAL A 839 30.37 -49.40 -22.71
C VAL A 839 29.61 -50.59 -23.29
N LEU A 840 29.43 -50.66 -24.61
CA LEU A 840 28.73 -51.77 -25.26
C LEU A 840 29.47 -53.11 -25.08
N GLN A 841 30.79 -53.12 -25.20
CA GLN A 841 31.60 -54.31 -24.95
C GLN A 841 31.44 -54.81 -23.51
N ASP A 842 31.49 -53.90 -22.52
CA ASP A 842 31.37 -54.26 -21.10
C ASP A 842 29.96 -54.75 -20.74
N VAL A 843 28.92 -54.15 -21.33
CA VAL A 843 27.53 -54.61 -21.18
C VAL A 843 27.35 -55.98 -21.83
N LYS A 844 27.92 -56.23 -23.02
CA LYS A 844 27.86 -57.51 -23.74
C LYS A 844 28.46 -58.67 -22.96
N LYS A 845 29.50 -58.43 -22.14
CA LYS A 845 30.07 -59.45 -21.23
C LYS A 845 29.01 -60.03 -20.27
N ASN A 846 27.93 -59.30 -20.00
CA ASN A 846 26.85 -59.70 -19.10
C ASN A 846 25.55 -60.11 -19.82
N LYS A 847 25.57 -60.28 -21.16
CA LYS A 847 24.37 -60.52 -22.01
C LYS A 847 23.44 -61.61 -21.46
N LYS A 848 23.97 -62.77 -21.06
CA LYS A 848 23.19 -63.90 -20.53
C LYS A 848 22.34 -63.53 -19.30
N TRP A 849 22.79 -62.57 -18.51
CA TRP A 849 22.05 -62.09 -17.35
C TRP A 849 21.00 -61.04 -17.75
N ILE A 850 21.35 -60.13 -18.66
CA ILE A 850 20.44 -59.13 -19.21
C ILE A 850 19.25 -59.81 -19.89
N ASP A 851 19.48 -60.89 -20.64
CA ASP A 851 18.48 -61.74 -21.29
C ASP A 851 17.43 -62.31 -20.31
N LYS A 852 17.76 -62.38 -19.02
CA LYS A 852 16.86 -62.86 -17.95
C LYS A 852 16.07 -61.75 -17.26
N LEU A 853 16.37 -60.47 -17.50
CA LEU A 853 15.63 -59.36 -16.91
C LEU A 853 14.30 -59.14 -17.62
N GLU A 854 13.29 -58.72 -16.85
CA GLU A 854 12.00 -58.31 -17.39
C GLU A 854 12.17 -57.12 -18.35
N LYS A 855 11.55 -57.18 -19.52
CA LYS A 855 11.76 -56.22 -20.62
C LYS A 855 11.08 -54.87 -20.34
N THR A 856 11.66 -54.06 -19.46
CA THR A 856 11.29 -52.65 -19.33
C THR A 856 11.60 -51.89 -20.62
N GLN A 857 10.90 -50.78 -20.88
CA GLN A 857 11.11 -49.96 -22.09
C GLN A 857 12.58 -49.52 -22.25
N SER A 858 13.24 -49.13 -21.15
CA SER A 858 14.64 -48.73 -21.15
C SER A 858 15.58 -49.88 -21.51
N LEU A 859 15.31 -51.09 -21.02
CA LEU A 859 16.05 -52.29 -21.40
C LEU A 859 15.86 -52.61 -22.89
N GLN A 860 14.64 -52.47 -23.42
CA GLN A 860 14.39 -52.64 -24.86
C GLN A 860 15.19 -51.66 -25.72
N ILE A 861 15.35 -50.41 -25.29
CA ILE A 861 16.21 -49.44 -25.97
C ILE A 861 17.66 -49.90 -25.93
N LEU A 862 18.15 -50.34 -24.76
CA LEU A 862 19.51 -50.87 -24.62
C LEU A 862 19.74 -52.09 -25.53
N TYR A 863 18.76 -53.00 -25.64
CA TYR A 863 18.83 -54.15 -26.55
C TYR A 863 18.97 -53.77 -28.03
N LYS A 864 18.43 -52.61 -28.46
CA LYS A 864 18.63 -52.15 -29.83
C LYS A 864 20.08 -51.77 -30.13
N TYR A 865 20.86 -51.44 -29.10
CA TYR A 865 22.28 -51.10 -29.24
C TYR A 865 23.22 -52.32 -29.08
N ILE A 866 22.80 -53.36 -28.36
CA ILE A 866 23.57 -54.60 -28.13
C ILE A 866 23.49 -55.49 -29.35
#